data_AF-A0AAP7J1K2-F1
#
_entry.id   AF-A0AAP7J1K2-F1
#
_cell.length_a   1.000
_cell.length_b   1.000
_cell.length_c   1.000
_cell.angle_alpha   90.00
_cell.angle_beta   90.00
_cell.angle_gamma   90.00
#
_symmetry.space_group_name_H-M   'P 1'
#
loop_
_entity.id
_entity.type
_entity.pdbx_description
1 polymer ?
#
loop_
_entity_poly.entity_id
_entity_poly.type
_entity_poly.pdbx_seq_one_letter_code
_entity_poly.pdbx_strand_id
1 'polypeptide(L)'
;MQNSAISTQGDMALGIDNRGGVAIVDGGNIITRGKSSFGLYASHEDGAQARITASGLSVATFGDGAIGALARRDGATITLDGANLTTLGRSAYGLYATGGGATLSASNTQVATSGADAAGAVVSNGALLSLDGSRIVTAGTGAAGVWSFSTQATGQAVVPITGSHIETQDAPALLATGGSHTFSLTGSSVIARRAGQEQGGLLLQSGALEGAALIASTHVTLRSSSSDLIGDIDVGSGNFMGSLAAGSVLTGAINANGGSVTGFAVDSSSVWNVRGNSTLGTLDNTGVVAFVAPGSDSGFKTLRVNDYHGGGTLVVNTYLGGDASATDRLVIDGGTTTATTAMRIMNAGGAGGQTVDGIRVVQAINGGTTAADAFRLDPGSSGYRASSATLAINGYDYSLVRKGTGSTPEDWYLTSVYSPPTSPSTPSDPSLPTVGPDTDKPGVRQVSPESGAYLGNRWSATSMFTHTRHDRDDLRRTLGEDGEPLRVWARTLGYHGSGMHMAQGNVDIDTDRYVLQMGSDILRHSVGDRGTLYAGLMAGYGTARSTATSSLVNQQSGATVRANARGQVQGYATGGYLTYYADEETGLGSYADTWLQYGRFRNQLSSELGSTRYGSGVFSVSAEYGYALKPFGPGGPAADWVFEPHIQLVYANYDANHAQLQNLSMGAEGAHSWQSRLGARFYLADGLIHSSHTLRPFVEVNWLHQSTAPSVRMGAVSMSAAGMRDALEMKGGVGGYFNRQWEASALLVGTTGSGGQRSYGGQVSVVYHW
;
A
#
# COMPACT_ATOMS: atom_id res chain seq x y z
N MET A 1 -56.66 8.57 -31.98
CA MET A 1 -56.45 7.19 -32.47
C MET A 1 -56.28 6.29 -31.25
N GLN A 2 -56.92 5.12 -31.21
CA GLN A 2 -56.78 4.16 -30.12
C GLN A 2 -56.46 2.77 -30.68
N ASN A 3 -55.40 2.13 -30.17
CA ASN A 3 -55.00 0.75 -30.48
C ASN A 3 -54.99 0.38 -31.98
N SER A 4 -54.69 1.34 -32.86
CA SER A 4 -54.77 1.12 -34.30
C SER A 4 -53.41 0.70 -34.87
N ALA A 5 -53.42 -0.01 -35.99
CA ALA A 5 -52.21 -0.40 -36.72
C ALA A 5 -52.10 0.43 -38.02
N ILE A 6 -51.00 1.17 -38.17
CA ILE A 6 -50.69 1.96 -39.36
C ILE A 6 -49.44 1.37 -40.00
N SER A 7 -49.52 1.04 -41.28
CA SER A 7 -48.36 0.65 -42.08
C SER A 7 -48.30 1.49 -43.33
N THR A 8 -47.23 2.27 -43.49
CA THR A 8 -47.01 3.09 -44.70
C THR A 8 -45.68 2.71 -45.37
N GLN A 9 -45.63 2.85 -46.69
CA GLN A 9 -44.48 2.46 -47.50
C GLN A 9 -44.24 3.45 -48.63
N GLY A 10 -42.98 3.59 -49.03
CA GLY A 10 -42.53 4.54 -50.04
C GLY A 10 -41.61 5.60 -49.44
N ASP A 11 -40.85 6.28 -50.28
CA ASP A 11 -39.99 7.37 -49.82
C ASP A 11 -40.85 8.50 -49.22
N MET A 12 -40.39 9.09 -48.11
CA MET A 12 -41.13 10.08 -47.33
C MET A 12 -42.46 9.59 -46.75
N ALA A 13 -42.64 8.27 -46.58
CA ALA A 13 -43.83 7.71 -45.95
C ALA A 13 -44.01 8.23 -44.51
N LEU A 14 -45.21 8.71 -44.20
CA LEU A 14 -45.60 9.28 -42.90
C LEU A 14 -46.58 8.34 -42.20
N GLY A 15 -46.38 8.06 -40.91
CA GLY A 15 -47.33 7.32 -40.09
C GLY A 15 -48.47 8.23 -39.63
N ILE A 16 -48.13 9.21 -38.80
CA ILE A 16 -49.02 10.30 -38.38
C ILE A 16 -48.36 11.63 -38.79
N ASP A 17 -49.00 12.36 -39.69
CA ASP A 17 -48.62 13.72 -40.08
C ASP A 17 -49.62 14.71 -39.45
N ASN A 18 -49.14 15.53 -38.52
CA ASN A 18 -49.90 16.61 -37.94
C ASN A 18 -49.23 17.95 -38.25
N ARG A 19 -49.89 18.78 -39.07
CA ARG A 19 -49.39 20.12 -39.45
C ARG A 19 -50.08 21.29 -38.75
N GLY A 20 -51.06 20.99 -37.92
CA GLY A 20 -51.81 21.96 -37.12
C GLY A 20 -52.93 21.31 -36.32
N GLY A 21 -53.17 21.79 -35.10
CA GLY A 21 -54.14 21.20 -34.17
C GLY A 21 -53.54 20.08 -33.31
N VAL A 22 -54.39 19.27 -32.70
CA VAL A 22 -53.99 18.24 -31.72
C VAL A 22 -54.31 16.84 -32.22
N ALA A 23 -53.30 15.97 -32.26
CA ALA A 23 -53.44 14.53 -32.46
C ALA A 23 -53.17 13.79 -31.15
N ILE A 24 -54.17 13.03 -30.67
CA ILE A 24 -54.04 12.17 -29.48
C ILE A 24 -54.01 10.71 -29.93
N VAL A 25 -52.98 9.98 -29.53
CA VAL A 25 -52.71 8.59 -29.90
C VAL A 25 -52.56 7.78 -28.62
N ASP A 26 -53.32 6.71 -28.47
CA ASP A 26 -53.26 5.85 -27.28
C ASP A 26 -53.16 4.39 -27.71
N GLY A 27 -52.00 3.79 -27.49
CA GLY A 27 -51.65 2.46 -27.94
C GLY A 27 -51.56 2.30 -29.47
N GLY A 28 -51.20 1.10 -29.89
CA GLY A 28 -51.14 0.70 -31.31
C GLY A 28 -49.72 0.52 -31.85
N ASN A 29 -49.63 0.31 -33.16
CA ASN A 29 -48.37 0.04 -33.87
C ASN A 29 -48.30 0.86 -35.15
N ILE A 30 -47.20 1.61 -35.33
CA ILE A 30 -46.91 2.37 -36.55
C ILE A 30 -45.65 1.80 -37.17
N ILE A 31 -45.76 1.32 -38.41
CA ILE A 31 -44.62 0.87 -39.20
C ILE A 31 -44.50 1.74 -40.44
N THR A 32 -43.34 2.38 -40.64
CA THR A 32 -43.07 3.13 -41.87
C THR A 32 -41.82 2.59 -42.55
N ARG A 33 -41.85 2.50 -43.90
CA ARG A 33 -40.75 1.97 -44.71
C ARG A 33 -40.46 2.86 -45.90
N GLY A 34 -39.19 3.10 -46.16
CA GLY A 34 -38.70 3.91 -47.28
C GLY A 34 -37.72 4.97 -46.81
N LYS A 35 -36.99 5.57 -47.75
CA LYS A 35 -36.03 6.63 -47.44
C LYS A 35 -36.75 7.82 -46.82
N SER A 36 -36.20 8.38 -45.76
CA SER A 36 -36.79 9.49 -45.01
C SER A 36 -38.23 9.22 -44.57
N SER A 37 -38.52 8.01 -44.10
CA SER A 37 -39.83 7.67 -43.55
C SER A 37 -39.97 8.16 -42.10
N PHE A 38 -41.17 8.58 -41.69
CA PHE A 38 -41.42 9.20 -40.39
C PHE A 38 -42.56 8.48 -39.65
N GLY A 39 -42.35 8.11 -38.38
CA GLY A 39 -43.40 7.51 -37.57
C GLY A 39 -44.43 8.56 -37.13
N LEU A 40 -43.98 9.50 -36.31
CA LEU A 40 -44.74 10.68 -35.87
C LEU A 40 -44.08 11.94 -36.44
N TYR A 41 -44.86 12.77 -37.14
CA TYR A 41 -44.40 14.00 -37.74
C TYR A 41 -45.30 15.15 -37.29
N ALA A 42 -44.79 16.02 -36.43
CA ALA A 42 -45.43 17.27 -36.05
C ALA A 42 -44.68 18.42 -36.69
N SER A 43 -45.34 19.24 -37.52
CA SER A 43 -44.68 20.43 -38.08
C SER A 43 -45.60 21.63 -38.19
N HIS A 44 -45.16 22.77 -37.66
CA HIS A 44 -45.92 24.01 -37.80
C HIS A 44 -45.70 24.60 -39.20
N GLU A 45 -46.63 24.35 -40.13
CA GLU A 45 -46.57 24.87 -41.51
C GLU A 45 -47.72 25.84 -41.85
N ASP A 46 -48.87 25.75 -41.17
CA ASP A 46 -50.11 26.45 -41.54
C ASP A 46 -50.61 27.51 -40.52
N GLY A 47 -49.75 27.98 -39.61
CA GLY A 47 -50.08 29.05 -38.65
C GLY A 47 -50.82 28.62 -37.37
N ALA A 48 -51.13 27.33 -37.21
CA ALA A 48 -51.70 26.75 -35.99
C ALA A 48 -50.70 25.77 -35.34
N GLN A 49 -50.55 25.82 -34.00
CA GLN A 49 -49.66 24.90 -33.26
C GLN A 49 -49.98 23.44 -33.59
N ALA A 50 -48.94 22.64 -33.91
CA ALA A 50 -49.07 21.23 -34.23
C ALA A 50 -48.63 20.39 -33.02
N ARG A 51 -49.58 19.70 -32.38
CA ARG A 51 -49.33 18.90 -31.18
C ARG A 51 -49.66 17.43 -31.38
N ILE A 52 -48.71 16.54 -31.08
CA ILE A 52 -48.96 15.09 -30.95
C ILE A 52 -48.78 14.71 -29.48
N THR A 53 -49.74 13.98 -28.91
CA THR A 53 -49.63 13.35 -27.60
C THR A 53 -49.87 11.86 -27.77
N ALA A 54 -48.86 11.04 -27.47
CA ALA A 54 -48.89 9.60 -27.69
C ALA A 54 -48.55 8.82 -26.41
N SER A 55 -49.42 7.88 -26.01
CA SER A 55 -49.21 6.97 -24.88
C SER A 55 -49.12 5.52 -25.34
N GLY A 56 -48.20 4.72 -24.79
CA GLY A 56 -48.14 3.26 -24.98
C GLY A 56 -47.95 2.77 -26.43
N LEU A 57 -47.41 3.62 -27.31
CA LEU A 57 -47.33 3.37 -28.76
C LEU A 57 -46.04 2.62 -29.14
N SER A 58 -46.13 1.67 -30.09
CA SER A 58 -44.94 1.13 -30.77
C SER A 58 -44.76 1.77 -32.14
N VAL A 59 -43.54 2.23 -32.45
CA VAL A 59 -43.17 2.84 -33.72
C VAL A 59 -41.92 2.16 -34.26
N ALA A 60 -41.98 1.65 -35.49
CA ALA A 60 -40.84 1.09 -36.19
C ALA A 60 -40.64 1.78 -37.55
N THR A 61 -39.51 2.43 -37.76
CA THR A 61 -39.20 3.11 -39.03
C THR A 61 -37.97 2.53 -39.69
N PHE A 62 -38.05 2.27 -41.00
CA PHE A 62 -37.02 1.57 -41.75
C PHE A 62 -36.64 2.34 -43.02
N GLY A 63 -35.38 2.71 -43.13
CA GLY A 63 -34.78 3.36 -44.30
C GLY A 63 -33.76 4.43 -43.91
N ASP A 64 -32.91 4.80 -44.85
CA ASP A 64 -31.96 5.90 -44.67
C ASP A 64 -32.69 7.20 -44.33
N GLY A 65 -32.26 7.89 -43.28
CA GLY A 65 -32.89 9.13 -42.81
C GLY A 65 -34.26 8.93 -42.15
N ALA A 66 -34.65 7.69 -41.81
CA ALA A 66 -35.93 7.42 -41.15
C ALA A 66 -35.96 7.97 -39.71
N ILE A 67 -37.12 8.47 -39.27
CA ILE A 67 -37.27 9.10 -37.96
C ILE A 67 -38.47 8.57 -37.20
N GLY A 68 -38.27 8.16 -35.94
CA GLY A 68 -39.36 7.66 -35.09
C GLY A 68 -40.38 8.74 -34.74
N ALA A 69 -39.91 9.84 -34.15
CA ALA A 69 -40.72 11.02 -33.85
C ALA A 69 -39.98 12.32 -34.18
N LEU A 70 -40.60 13.18 -34.99
CA LEU A 70 -40.05 14.46 -35.44
C LEU A 70 -40.96 15.64 -35.06
N ALA A 71 -40.48 16.51 -34.18
CA ALA A 71 -41.05 17.85 -33.94
C ALA A 71 -40.25 18.89 -34.73
N ARG A 72 -40.86 19.49 -35.77
CA ARG A 72 -40.18 20.36 -36.72
C ARG A 72 -40.81 21.75 -36.82
N ARG A 73 -40.00 22.79 -36.65
CA ARG A 73 -40.32 24.24 -36.64
C ARG A 73 -40.94 24.71 -35.33
N ASP A 74 -40.86 26.02 -35.14
CA ASP A 74 -41.42 26.75 -34.00
C ASP A 74 -42.90 26.41 -33.78
N GLY A 75 -43.30 26.04 -32.56
CA GLY A 75 -44.69 25.67 -32.22
C GLY A 75 -45.07 24.20 -32.46
N ALA A 76 -44.18 23.35 -32.99
CA ALA A 76 -44.40 21.91 -33.06
C ALA A 76 -44.10 21.23 -31.72
N THR A 77 -45.02 20.40 -31.22
CA THR A 77 -44.88 19.70 -29.94
C THR A 77 -45.19 18.21 -30.06
N ILE A 78 -44.29 17.37 -29.56
CA ILE A 78 -44.55 15.93 -29.36
C ILE A 78 -44.37 15.58 -27.88
N THR A 79 -45.36 14.89 -27.30
CA THR A 79 -45.28 14.30 -25.96
C THR A 79 -45.46 12.80 -26.07
N LEU A 80 -44.48 12.02 -25.62
CA LEU A 80 -44.51 10.55 -25.59
C LEU A 80 -44.51 10.08 -24.13
N ASP A 81 -45.37 9.12 -23.81
CA ASP A 81 -45.37 8.42 -22.52
C ASP A 81 -45.44 6.91 -22.74
N GLY A 82 -44.43 6.16 -22.27
CA GLY A 82 -44.42 4.70 -22.38
C GLY A 82 -44.29 4.17 -23.82
N ALA A 83 -43.67 4.91 -24.74
CA ALA A 83 -43.55 4.51 -26.14
C ALA A 83 -42.33 3.61 -26.41
N ASN A 84 -42.39 2.80 -27.47
CA ASN A 84 -41.29 1.95 -27.95
C ASN A 84 -40.94 2.30 -29.39
N LEU A 85 -39.81 2.95 -29.61
CA LEU A 85 -39.35 3.42 -30.93
C LEU A 85 -38.15 2.59 -31.38
N THR A 86 -38.24 2.00 -32.56
CA THR A 86 -37.13 1.33 -33.25
C THR A 86 -36.88 1.99 -34.60
N THR A 87 -35.67 2.45 -34.85
CA THR A 87 -35.31 3.05 -36.14
C THR A 87 -34.07 2.37 -36.74
N LEU A 88 -34.15 2.03 -38.02
CA LEU A 88 -33.09 1.31 -38.72
C LEU A 88 -32.77 1.96 -40.06
N GLY A 89 -31.50 2.34 -40.25
CA GLY A 89 -30.99 2.93 -41.48
C GLY A 89 -29.85 3.90 -41.23
N ARG A 90 -29.12 4.29 -42.28
CA ARG A 90 -28.08 5.32 -42.15
C ARG A 90 -28.72 6.67 -41.83
N SER A 91 -28.16 7.42 -40.88
CA SER A 91 -28.72 8.68 -40.39
C SER A 91 -30.17 8.56 -39.90
N ALA A 92 -30.56 7.40 -39.38
CA ALA A 92 -31.89 7.19 -38.81
C ALA A 92 -31.94 7.69 -37.35
N TYR A 93 -32.98 8.43 -37.00
CA TYR A 93 -33.10 9.08 -35.69
C TYR A 93 -34.30 8.58 -34.90
N GLY A 94 -34.14 8.28 -33.62
CA GLY A 94 -35.26 7.86 -32.77
C GLY A 94 -36.20 9.03 -32.52
N LEU A 95 -35.67 10.05 -31.83
CA LEU A 95 -36.34 11.30 -31.51
C LEU A 95 -35.61 12.45 -32.20
N TYR A 96 -36.34 13.39 -32.81
CA TYR A 96 -35.74 14.59 -33.39
C TYR A 96 -36.60 15.83 -33.13
N ALA A 97 -36.03 16.84 -32.47
CA ALA A 97 -36.63 18.16 -32.31
C ALA A 97 -35.77 19.23 -33.01
N THR A 98 -36.39 20.07 -33.86
CA THR A 98 -35.66 21.10 -34.61
C THR A 98 -36.45 22.39 -34.83
N GLY A 99 -35.79 23.53 -34.56
CA GLY A 99 -36.36 24.88 -34.66
C GLY A 99 -36.63 25.50 -33.28
N GLY A 100 -36.45 26.82 -33.16
CA GLY A 100 -36.31 27.54 -31.88
C GLY A 100 -37.47 27.48 -30.87
N GLY A 101 -38.61 26.89 -31.25
CA GLY A 101 -39.71 26.61 -30.33
C GLY A 101 -40.38 25.25 -30.59
N ALA A 102 -39.67 24.33 -31.23
CA ALA A 102 -40.08 22.93 -31.29
C ALA A 102 -39.79 22.26 -29.94
N THR A 103 -40.72 21.43 -29.46
CA THR A 103 -40.57 20.69 -28.20
C THR A 103 -40.85 19.21 -28.40
N LEU A 104 -40.00 18.36 -27.82
CA LEU A 104 -40.21 16.92 -27.75
C LEU A 104 -39.93 16.46 -26.32
N SER A 105 -40.94 15.90 -25.65
CA SER A 105 -40.80 15.30 -24.33
C SER A 105 -41.08 13.81 -24.42
N ALA A 106 -40.14 13.01 -23.93
CA ALA A 106 -40.26 11.56 -23.88
C ALA A 106 -40.14 11.07 -22.42
N SER A 107 -41.24 10.53 -21.92
CA SER A 107 -41.35 9.92 -20.59
C SER A 107 -41.46 8.41 -20.73
N ASN A 108 -40.74 7.65 -19.91
CA ASN A 108 -40.77 6.19 -19.86
C ASN A 108 -40.61 5.51 -21.25
N THR A 109 -39.87 6.16 -22.16
CA THR A 109 -39.82 5.79 -23.57
C THR A 109 -38.56 5.00 -23.87
N GLN A 110 -38.70 3.90 -24.62
CA GLN A 110 -37.59 3.09 -25.10
C GLN A 110 -37.28 3.45 -26.56
N VAL A 111 -36.01 3.74 -26.84
CA VAL A 111 -35.53 4.10 -28.17
C VAL A 111 -34.35 3.20 -28.51
N ALA A 112 -34.47 2.46 -29.60
CA ALA A 112 -33.39 1.66 -30.18
C ALA A 112 -33.12 2.14 -31.61
N THR A 113 -31.89 2.59 -31.88
CA THR A 113 -31.50 3.05 -33.22
C THR A 113 -30.31 2.28 -33.74
N SER A 114 -30.33 1.95 -35.02
CA SER A 114 -29.24 1.22 -35.65
C SER A 114 -28.95 1.70 -37.06
N GLY A 115 -27.66 1.88 -37.36
CA GLY A 115 -27.14 2.31 -38.65
C GLY A 115 -25.97 3.27 -38.50
N ALA A 116 -25.22 3.47 -39.58
CA ALA A 116 -24.15 4.47 -39.60
C ALA A 116 -24.74 5.88 -39.39
N ASP A 117 -24.11 6.70 -38.55
CA ASP A 117 -24.54 8.07 -38.20
C ASP A 117 -25.98 8.17 -37.66
N ALA A 118 -26.54 7.06 -37.17
CA ALA A 118 -27.83 7.06 -36.51
C ALA A 118 -27.76 7.85 -35.19
N ALA A 119 -28.90 8.23 -34.62
CA ALA A 119 -28.90 8.87 -33.32
C ALA A 119 -30.15 8.53 -32.52
N GLY A 120 -29.99 8.32 -31.22
CA GLY A 120 -31.10 8.01 -30.33
C GLY A 120 -32.05 9.19 -30.19
N ALA A 121 -31.49 10.33 -29.78
CA ALA A 121 -32.19 11.60 -29.71
C ALA A 121 -31.38 12.71 -30.38
N VAL A 122 -32.04 13.56 -31.14
CA VAL A 122 -31.43 14.69 -31.84
C VAL A 122 -32.18 15.96 -31.47
N VAL A 123 -31.44 17.02 -31.18
CA VAL A 123 -32.00 18.34 -30.89
C VAL A 123 -31.19 19.42 -31.60
N SER A 124 -31.87 20.36 -32.26
CA SER A 124 -31.14 21.40 -32.98
C SER A 124 -31.82 22.76 -33.03
N ASN A 125 -31.00 23.79 -33.19
CA ASN A 125 -31.42 25.15 -33.52
C ASN A 125 -32.44 25.74 -32.53
N GLY A 126 -32.15 25.62 -31.23
CA GLY A 126 -32.99 26.18 -30.15
C GLY A 126 -34.20 25.33 -29.75
N ALA A 127 -34.39 24.15 -30.34
CA ALA A 127 -35.42 23.22 -29.91
C ALA A 127 -35.15 22.68 -28.49
N LEU A 128 -36.21 22.24 -27.81
CA LEU A 128 -36.14 21.56 -26.51
C LEU A 128 -36.45 20.07 -26.69
N LEU A 129 -35.55 19.22 -26.21
CA LEU A 129 -35.77 17.79 -26.08
C LEU A 129 -35.52 17.37 -24.63
N SER A 130 -36.52 16.76 -23.98
CA SER A 130 -36.40 16.24 -22.62
C SER A 130 -36.61 14.73 -22.57
N LEU A 131 -35.77 14.06 -21.77
CA LEU A 131 -35.85 12.63 -21.48
C LEU A 131 -36.14 12.45 -19.99
N ASP A 132 -37.18 11.68 -19.67
CA ASP A 132 -37.56 11.33 -18.30
C ASP A 132 -37.85 9.83 -18.21
N GLY A 133 -37.18 9.11 -17.31
CA GLY A 133 -37.34 7.66 -17.15
C GLY A 133 -37.09 6.84 -18.43
N SER A 134 -36.36 7.39 -19.40
CA SER A 134 -36.28 6.85 -20.77
C SER A 134 -35.00 6.04 -21.00
N ARG A 135 -35.04 5.10 -21.94
CA ARG A 135 -33.90 4.26 -22.31
C ARG A 135 -33.54 4.43 -23.78
N ILE A 136 -32.31 4.85 -24.06
CA ILE A 136 -31.77 5.01 -25.41
C ILE A 136 -30.62 4.02 -25.62
N VAL A 137 -30.71 3.22 -26.68
CA VAL A 137 -29.62 2.34 -27.13
C VAL A 137 -29.32 2.61 -28.59
N THR A 138 -28.06 2.85 -28.92
CA THR A 138 -27.63 3.12 -30.30
C THR A 138 -26.51 2.18 -30.72
N ALA A 139 -26.57 1.74 -31.98
CA ALA A 139 -25.59 0.82 -32.55
C ALA A 139 -25.23 1.21 -33.99
N GLY A 140 -23.95 1.18 -34.32
CA GLY A 140 -23.42 1.57 -35.63
C GLY A 140 -22.31 2.60 -35.49
N THR A 141 -21.47 2.69 -36.52
CA THR A 141 -20.39 3.68 -36.59
C THR A 141 -20.95 5.09 -36.55
N GLY A 142 -20.49 5.95 -35.63
CA GLY A 142 -21.01 7.31 -35.50
C GLY A 142 -22.42 7.39 -34.90
N ALA A 143 -22.98 6.29 -34.40
CA ALA A 143 -24.34 6.25 -33.88
C ALA A 143 -24.47 6.90 -32.49
N ALA A 144 -24.60 8.21 -32.40
CA ALA A 144 -24.60 8.95 -31.14
C ALA A 144 -25.84 8.69 -30.28
N GLY A 145 -25.69 8.68 -28.96
CA GLY A 145 -26.83 8.53 -28.04
C GLY A 145 -27.77 9.73 -28.12
N VAL A 146 -27.24 10.90 -27.78
CA VAL A 146 -27.90 12.19 -27.88
C VAL A 146 -27.01 13.13 -28.69
N TRP A 147 -27.53 13.69 -29.79
CA TRP A 147 -26.83 14.67 -30.60
C TRP A 147 -27.52 16.04 -30.50
N SER A 148 -26.79 17.02 -29.96
CA SER A 148 -27.20 18.41 -29.92
C SER A 148 -26.37 19.22 -30.93
N PHE A 149 -27.03 19.94 -31.84
CA PHE A 149 -26.31 20.76 -32.81
C PHE A 149 -26.97 22.11 -33.09
N SER A 150 -26.15 23.10 -33.47
CA SER A 150 -26.66 24.39 -33.94
C SER A 150 -26.01 24.79 -35.26
N THR A 151 -26.84 25.21 -36.21
CA THR A 151 -26.41 25.84 -37.46
C THR A 151 -26.20 27.35 -37.31
N GLN A 152 -26.23 27.87 -36.09
CA GLN A 152 -25.97 29.27 -35.75
C GLN A 152 -24.98 29.32 -34.58
N ALA A 153 -23.94 30.14 -34.68
CA ALA A 153 -22.91 30.26 -33.63
C ALA A 153 -23.47 30.74 -32.28
N THR A 154 -24.57 31.50 -32.31
CA THR A 154 -25.28 32.01 -31.13
C THR A 154 -26.39 31.08 -30.64
N GLY A 155 -26.67 29.98 -31.35
CA GLY A 155 -27.72 29.04 -30.96
C GLY A 155 -27.36 28.34 -29.65
N GLN A 156 -28.38 28.13 -28.81
CA GLN A 156 -28.25 27.47 -27.52
C GLN A 156 -29.21 26.29 -27.45
N ALA A 157 -28.76 25.18 -26.89
CA ALA A 157 -29.59 24.02 -26.62
C ALA A 157 -29.40 23.54 -25.19
N VAL A 158 -30.50 23.19 -24.53
CA VAL A 158 -30.51 22.55 -23.21
C VAL A 158 -31.21 21.21 -23.36
N VAL A 159 -30.58 20.15 -22.87
CA VAL A 159 -31.09 18.77 -22.93
C VAL A 159 -31.20 18.22 -21.51
N PRO A 160 -32.39 18.30 -20.88
CA PRO A 160 -32.67 17.66 -19.61
C PRO A 160 -32.79 16.14 -19.77
N ILE A 161 -32.07 15.39 -18.94
CA ILE A 161 -32.04 13.93 -18.91
C ILE A 161 -32.25 13.49 -17.45
N THR A 162 -33.43 13.00 -17.13
CA THR A 162 -33.81 12.63 -15.76
C THR A 162 -34.15 11.15 -15.69
N GLY A 163 -33.63 10.44 -14.69
CA GLY A 163 -33.96 9.02 -14.46
C GLY A 163 -33.69 8.10 -15.66
N SER A 164 -32.83 8.51 -16.60
CA SER A 164 -32.74 7.89 -17.93
C SER A 164 -31.45 7.10 -18.12
N HIS A 165 -31.47 6.13 -19.03
CA HIS A 165 -30.33 5.28 -19.40
C HIS A 165 -29.96 5.51 -20.86
N ILE A 166 -28.70 5.89 -21.13
CA ILE A 166 -28.18 6.07 -22.49
C ILE A 166 -26.99 5.13 -22.69
N GLU A 167 -27.02 4.37 -23.77
CA GLU A 167 -26.00 3.38 -24.07
C GLU A 167 -25.63 3.37 -25.56
N THR A 168 -24.34 3.55 -25.83
CA THR A 168 -23.79 3.54 -27.21
C THR A 168 -22.77 2.43 -27.37
N GLN A 169 -22.60 1.94 -28.61
CA GLN A 169 -21.62 0.87 -28.94
C GLN A 169 -20.30 1.40 -29.50
N ASP A 170 -20.35 2.43 -30.37
CA ASP A 170 -19.21 2.84 -31.21
C ASP A 170 -19.14 4.36 -31.46
N ALA A 171 -19.79 5.17 -30.62
CA ALA A 171 -19.91 6.61 -30.82
C ALA A 171 -20.16 7.37 -29.51
N PRO A 172 -20.02 8.71 -29.50
CA PRO A 172 -20.29 9.51 -28.31
C PRO A 172 -21.70 9.30 -27.77
N ALA A 173 -21.83 9.12 -26.45
CA ALA A 173 -23.15 9.11 -25.82
C ALA A 173 -23.81 10.48 -25.87
N LEU A 174 -23.03 11.55 -25.70
CA LEU A 174 -23.46 12.94 -25.85
C LEU A 174 -22.58 13.62 -26.91
N LEU A 175 -23.15 14.03 -28.03
CA LEU A 175 -22.46 14.73 -29.10
C LEU A 175 -22.94 16.18 -29.17
N ALA A 176 -22.00 17.13 -29.16
CA ALA A 176 -22.25 18.56 -29.25
C ALA A 176 -21.53 19.15 -30.48
N THR A 177 -22.26 19.77 -31.40
CA THR A 177 -21.65 20.36 -32.60
C THR A 177 -22.27 21.71 -32.98
N GLY A 178 -21.45 22.77 -32.94
CA GLY A 178 -21.84 24.12 -33.36
C GLY A 178 -22.74 24.83 -32.34
N GLY A 179 -22.39 26.07 -31.96
CA GLY A 179 -23.15 26.83 -30.96
C GLY A 179 -22.93 26.34 -29.52
N SER A 180 -23.87 26.63 -28.62
CA SER A 180 -23.78 26.29 -27.19
C SER A 180 -24.72 25.15 -26.78
N HIS A 181 -24.24 24.25 -25.93
CA HIS A 181 -24.96 23.05 -25.50
C HIS A 181 -24.87 22.86 -23.98
N THR A 182 -25.98 22.52 -23.34
CA THR A 182 -26.02 22.08 -21.94
C THR A 182 -26.72 20.74 -21.86
N PHE A 183 -26.02 19.73 -21.34
CA PHE A 183 -26.59 18.46 -20.92
C PHE A 183 -26.78 18.48 -19.41
N SER A 184 -28.01 18.26 -18.94
CA SER A 184 -28.36 18.27 -17.52
C SER A 184 -28.90 16.90 -17.12
N LEU A 185 -28.06 16.12 -16.44
CA LEU A 185 -28.33 14.75 -16.02
C LEU A 185 -28.72 14.74 -14.54
N THR A 186 -29.82 14.06 -14.22
CA THR A 186 -30.27 13.84 -12.83
C THR A 186 -30.72 12.40 -12.66
N GLY A 187 -30.16 11.66 -11.71
CA GLY A 187 -30.54 10.26 -11.47
C GLY A 187 -30.33 9.33 -12.67
N SER A 188 -29.38 9.65 -13.57
CA SER A 188 -29.28 9.02 -14.89
C SER A 188 -28.00 8.18 -15.03
N SER A 189 -28.04 7.19 -15.93
CA SER A 189 -26.87 6.37 -16.29
C SER A 189 -26.51 6.59 -17.75
N VAL A 190 -25.24 6.85 -18.04
CA VAL A 190 -24.73 7.01 -19.41
C VAL A 190 -23.49 6.15 -19.59
N ILE A 191 -23.57 5.20 -20.52
CA ILE A 191 -22.49 4.25 -20.80
C ILE A 191 -22.10 4.36 -22.27
N ALA A 192 -20.95 4.98 -22.53
CA ALA A 192 -20.37 5.01 -23.86
C ALA A 192 -19.36 3.88 -24.04
N ARG A 193 -19.42 3.22 -25.20
CA ARG A 193 -18.48 2.16 -25.58
C ARG A 193 -17.77 2.48 -26.88
N ARG A 194 -16.66 1.79 -27.09
CA ARG A 194 -15.92 1.73 -28.34
C ARG A 194 -15.63 0.28 -28.65
N ALA A 195 -16.03 -0.19 -29.84
CA ALA A 195 -15.97 -1.60 -30.21
C ALA A 195 -16.65 -2.52 -29.16
N GLY A 196 -17.74 -2.04 -28.56
CA GLY A 196 -18.48 -2.76 -27.52
C GLY A 196 -17.78 -2.87 -26.17
N GLN A 197 -16.64 -2.19 -25.96
CA GLN A 197 -15.95 -2.13 -24.66
C GLN A 197 -16.13 -0.74 -24.03
N GLU A 198 -16.27 -0.69 -22.71
CA GLU A 198 -16.32 0.59 -21.96
C GLU A 198 -14.98 1.34 -22.03
N GLN A 199 -13.89 0.61 -22.20
CA GLN A 199 -12.56 1.19 -22.34
C GLN A 199 -12.45 1.97 -23.65
N GLY A 200 -12.17 3.27 -23.55
CA GLY A 200 -12.02 4.17 -24.69
C GLY A 200 -13.34 4.60 -25.34
N GLY A 201 -14.50 4.33 -24.72
CA GLY A 201 -15.77 4.93 -25.11
C GLY A 201 -15.79 6.44 -24.84
N LEU A 202 -16.56 7.19 -25.62
CA LEU A 202 -16.68 8.66 -25.48
C LEU A 202 -18.01 9.02 -24.80
N LEU A 203 -17.95 9.45 -23.55
CA LEU A 203 -19.14 9.95 -22.85
C LEU A 203 -19.66 11.20 -23.54
N LEU A 204 -18.77 12.15 -23.81
CA LEU A 204 -19.09 13.41 -24.46
C LEU A 204 -18.03 13.76 -25.49
N GLN A 205 -18.47 14.19 -26.67
CA GLN A 205 -17.60 14.80 -27.67
C GLN A 205 -18.15 16.15 -28.12
N SER A 206 -17.28 17.16 -28.20
CA SER A 206 -17.61 18.44 -28.85
C SER A 206 -16.82 18.65 -30.14
N GLY A 207 -17.47 19.24 -31.14
CA GLY A 207 -16.87 19.50 -32.44
C GLY A 207 -17.46 20.72 -33.13
N ALA A 208 -16.88 21.08 -34.27
CA ALA A 208 -17.53 22.02 -35.18
C ALA A 208 -18.58 21.27 -36.01
N LEU A 209 -19.68 21.96 -36.33
CA LEU A 209 -20.65 21.48 -37.30
C LEU A 209 -20.19 21.86 -38.70
N GLU A 210 -20.05 20.87 -39.58
CA GLU A 210 -19.76 21.09 -41.00
C GLU A 210 -21.05 21.33 -41.78
N GLY A 211 -21.07 22.38 -42.59
CA GLY A 211 -22.23 22.81 -43.38
C GLY A 211 -21.83 23.83 -44.45
N ALA A 212 -22.70 24.80 -44.75
CA ALA A 212 -22.35 25.91 -45.67
C ALA A 212 -21.17 26.76 -45.16
N ALA A 213 -21.02 26.84 -43.83
CA ALA A 213 -19.85 27.35 -43.14
C ALA A 213 -19.53 26.41 -41.97
N LEU A 214 -18.26 26.37 -41.56
CA LEU A 214 -17.84 25.65 -40.36
C LEU A 214 -18.29 26.43 -39.12
N ILE A 215 -19.06 25.79 -38.25
CA ILE A 215 -19.59 26.43 -37.03
C ILE A 215 -19.01 25.72 -35.82
N ALA A 216 -18.06 26.36 -35.15
CA ALA A 216 -17.48 25.85 -33.91
C ALA A 216 -18.53 25.75 -32.80
N SER A 217 -18.35 24.76 -31.92
CA SER A 217 -18.99 24.81 -30.61
C SER A 217 -18.42 26.00 -29.82
N THR A 218 -19.26 26.70 -29.05
CA THR A 218 -18.85 27.87 -28.26
C THR A 218 -18.75 27.53 -26.78
N HIS A 219 -19.83 27.03 -26.18
CA HIS A 219 -19.85 26.58 -24.79
C HIS A 219 -20.53 25.21 -24.69
N VAL A 220 -19.88 24.26 -24.02
CA VAL A 220 -20.43 22.94 -23.77
C VAL A 220 -20.45 22.70 -22.27
N THR A 221 -21.61 22.44 -21.70
CA THR A 221 -21.77 22.23 -20.26
C THR A 221 -22.35 20.85 -19.98
N LEU A 222 -21.71 20.11 -19.07
CA LEU A 222 -22.23 18.86 -18.51
C LEU A 222 -22.52 19.04 -17.01
N ARG A 223 -23.79 19.04 -16.63
CA ARG A 223 -24.21 19.06 -15.21
C ARG A 223 -24.77 17.71 -14.84
N SER A 224 -24.19 17.05 -13.85
CA SER A 224 -24.62 15.72 -13.41
C SER A 224 -24.94 15.73 -11.92
N SER A 225 -26.08 15.18 -11.56
CA SER A 225 -26.55 15.02 -10.18
C SER A 225 -27.02 13.59 -9.96
N SER A 226 -26.52 12.91 -8.93
CA SER A 226 -26.83 11.50 -8.65
C SER A 226 -26.77 10.59 -9.88
N SER A 227 -25.76 10.76 -10.74
CA SER A 227 -25.68 10.09 -12.04
C SER A 227 -24.38 9.28 -12.21
N ASP A 228 -24.47 8.16 -12.92
CA ASP A 228 -23.35 7.25 -13.23
C ASP A 228 -22.93 7.39 -14.69
N LEU A 229 -21.68 7.80 -14.91
CA LEU A 229 -21.15 8.15 -16.23
C LEU A 229 -19.90 7.35 -16.56
N ILE A 230 -19.92 6.67 -17.70
CA ILE A 230 -18.82 5.85 -18.19
C ILE A 230 -18.45 6.30 -19.60
N GLY A 231 -17.20 6.76 -19.73
CA GLY A 231 -16.62 7.18 -21.00
C GLY A 231 -15.77 8.44 -20.84
N ASP A 232 -14.90 8.68 -21.79
CA ASP A 232 -14.02 9.85 -21.80
C ASP A 232 -14.75 11.08 -22.34
N ILE A 233 -14.32 12.26 -21.92
CA ILE A 233 -14.78 13.55 -22.41
C ILE A 233 -13.71 14.10 -23.36
N ASP A 234 -14.10 14.31 -24.61
CA ASP A 234 -13.23 14.80 -25.67
C ASP A 234 -13.72 16.16 -26.19
N VAL A 235 -12.95 17.21 -25.91
CA VAL A 235 -13.32 18.58 -26.28
C VAL A 235 -12.55 18.97 -27.54
N GLY A 236 -13.14 18.67 -28.70
CA GLY A 236 -12.58 19.02 -30.00
C GLY A 236 -12.85 20.46 -30.42
N SER A 237 -13.86 21.12 -29.84
CA SER A 237 -14.21 22.53 -30.12
C SER A 237 -14.94 23.19 -28.96
N GLY A 238 -14.73 24.50 -28.78
CA GLY A 238 -15.41 25.32 -27.78
C GLY A 238 -14.82 25.22 -26.38
N ASN A 239 -15.50 25.86 -25.43
CA ASN A 239 -15.15 25.86 -24.01
C ASN A 239 -16.05 24.91 -23.23
N PHE A 240 -15.46 23.89 -22.60
CA PHE A 240 -16.18 22.91 -21.81
C PHE A 240 -16.15 23.24 -20.31
N MET A 241 -17.30 23.10 -19.66
CA MET A 241 -17.43 23.06 -18.20
C MET A 241 -18.20 21.82 -17.75
N GLY A 242 -17.76 21.17 -16.66
CA GLY A 242 -18.45 20.01 -16.10
C GLY A 242 -18.63 20.07 -14.59
N SER A 243 -19.65 19.39 -14.07
CA SER A 243 -19.85 19.22 -12.63
C SER A 243 -20.46 17.87 -12.27
N LEU A 244 -19.94 17.26 -11.21
CA LEU A 244 -20.49 16.08 -10.54
C LEU A 244 -21.04 16.50 -9.16
N ALA A 245 -22.33 16.27 -8.96
CA ALA A 245 -23.02 16.59 -7.73
C ALA A 245 -23.84 15.41 -7.18
N ALA A 246 -24.17 15.48 -5.89
CA ALA A 246 -25.11 14.60 -5.19
C ALA A 246 -24.84 13.10 -5.43
N GLY A 247 -23.60 12.66 -5.26
CA GLY A 247 -23.20 11.27 -5.42
C GLY A 247 -22.97 10.83 -6.86
N SER A 248 -22.68 11.76 -7.77
CA SER A 248 -22.39 11.39 -9.17
C SER A 248 -21.02 10.73 -9.30
N VAL A 249 -20.90 9.79 -10.24
CA VAL A 249 -19.64 9.10 -10.55
C VAL A 249 -19.30 9.28 -12.02
N LEU A 250 -18.10 9.77 -12.31
CA LEU A 250 -17.52 9.73 -13.65
C LEU A 250 -16.37 8.73 -13.68
N THR A 251 -16.39 7.79 -14.61
CA THR A 251 -15.22 6.98 -14.95
C THR A 251 -14.80 7.31 -16.38
N GLY A 252 -13.70 8.05 -16.51
CA GLY A 252 -13.24 8.59 -17.79
C GLY A 252 -12.07 9.57 -17.67
N ALA A 253 -11.40 9.81 -18.79
CA ALA A 253 -10.45 10.91 -18.97
C ALA A 253 -11.16 12.19 -19.47
N ILE A 254 -10.56 13.35 -19.24
CA ILE A 254 -11.05 14.64 -19.77
C ILE A 254 -9.93 15.29 -20.58
N ASN A 255 -10.14 15.42 -21.90
CA ASN A 255 -9.11 15.88 -22.83
C ASN A 255 -9.56 17.09 -23.63
N ALA A 256 -8.61 17.98 -23.90
CA ALA A 256 -8.76 19.12 -24.79
C ALA A 256 -8.01 18.84 -26.10
N ASN A 257 -8.75 18.52 -27.16
CA ASN A 257 -8.22 18.11 -28.48
C ASN A 257 -8.67 19.08 -29.59
N GLY A 258 -8.57 20.38 -29.33
CA GLY A 258 -8.95 21.45 -30.27
C GLY A 258 -9.83 22.52 -29.64
N GLY A 259 -10.55 22.18 -28.56
CA GLY A 259 -11.20 23.14 -27.67
C GLY A 259 -10.40 23.38 -26.38
N SER A 260 -11.08 23.93 -25.37
CA SER A 260 -10.56 24.17 -24.03
C SER A 260 -11.49 23.59 -22.97
N VAL A 261 -10.93 22.98 -21.94
CA VAL A 261 -11.67 22.52 -20.76
C VAL A 261 -11.46 23.58 -19.69
N THR A 262 -12.42 24.48 -19.47
CA THR A 262 -12.23 25.64 -18.59
C THR A 262 -12.35 25.27 -17.12
N GLY A 263 -13.24 24.34 -16.77
CA GLY A 263 -13.35 23.87 -15.40
C GLY A 263 -14.14 22.57 -15.21
N PHE A 264 -13.82 21.85 -14.14
CA PHE A 264 -14.54 20.66 -13.69
C PHE A 264 -14.69 20.66 -12.18
N ALA A 265 -15.90 20.45 -11.68
CA ALA A 265 -16.19 20.43 -10.25
C ALA A 265 -16.63 19.04 -9.78
N VAL A 266 -16.07 18.59 -8.65
CA VAL A 266 -16.44 17.35 -7.97
C VAL A 266 -16.86 17.70 -6.54
N ASP A 267 -18.17 17.57 -6.26
CA ASP A 267 -18.71 17.83 -4.93
C ASP A 267 -18.28 16.78 -3.90
N SER A 268 -18.49 17.06 -2.61
CA SER A 268 -18.02 16.22 -1.50
C SER A 268 -18.60 14.80 -1.45
N SER A 269 -19.66 14.53 -2.19
CA SER A 269 -20.30 13.22 -2.29
C SER A 269 -19.94 12.46 -3.57
N SER A 270 -19.31 13.13 -4.53
CA SER A 270 -19.09 12.63 -5.88
C SER A 270 -17.67 12.10 -6.09
N VAL A 271 -17.52 11.26 -7.12
CA VAL A 271 -16.26 10.60 -7.45
C VAL A 271 -15.91 10.77 -8.93
N TRP A 272 -14.68 11.17 -9.22
CA TRP A 272 -14.11 11.07 -10.55
C TRP A 272 -12.99 10.03 -10.58
N ASN A 273 -13.25 8.91 -11.25
CA ASN A 273 -12.27 7.88 -11.56
C ASN A 273 -11.52 8.23 -12.86
N VAL A 274 -10.31 8.76 -12.70
CA VAL A 274 -9.43 9.22 -13.79
C VAL A 274 -8.85 7.99 -14.51
N ARG A 275 -9.45 7.63 -15.66
CA ARG A 275 -9.07 6.42 -16.42
C ARG A 275 -7.81 6.62 -17.28
N GLY A 276 -7.54 7.85 -17.71
CA GLY A 276 -6.40 8.22 -18.55
C GLY A 276 -5.87 9.62 -18.23
N ASN A 277 -4.84 10.05 -18.96
CA ASN A 277 -4.34 11.42 -18.82
C ASN A 277 -5.46 12.42 -19.06
N SER A 278 -5.45 13.52 -18.31
CA SER A 278 -6.48 14.55 -18.39
C SER A 278 -5.87 15.94 -18.29
N THR A 279 -6.45 16.91 -19.00
CA THR A 279 -6.01 18.31 -19.02
C THR A 279 -7.21 19.23 -18.87
N LEU A 280 -7.18 20.14 -17.91
CA LEU A 280 -8.22 21.16 -17.70
C LEU A 280 -7.69 22.46 -17.09
N GLY A 281 -8.47 23.53 -17.15
CA GLY A 281 -8.15 24.82 -16.52
C GLY A 281 -8.25 24.72 -15.00
N THR A 282 -9.47 24.79 -14.47
CA THR A 282 -9.72 24.72 -13.02
C THR A 282 -10.32 23.38 -12.60
N LEU A 283 -9.77 22.76 -11.55
CA LEU A 283 -10.40 21.62 -10.89
C LEU A 283 -10.83 21.99 -9.47
N ASP A 284 -12.13 21.99 -9.22
CA ASP A 284 -12.70 22.10 -7.87
C ASP A 284 -12.91 20.69 -7.31
N ASN A 285 -12.06 20.26 -6.38
CA ASN A 285 -12.11 18.94 -5.76
C ASN A 285 -12.46 19.03 -4.28
N THR A 286 -13.76 18.90 -3.97
CA THR A 286 -14.25 18.71 -2.59
C THR A 286 -14.63 17.25 -2.30
N GLY A 287 -14.74 16.41 -3.33
CA GLY A 287 -15.04 14.98 -3.25
C GLY A 287 -13.81 14.08 -3.36
N VAL A 288 -13.89 13.08 -4.23
CA VAL A 288 -12.79 12.16 -4.50
C VAL A 288 -12.41 12.18 -5.98
N VAL A 289 -11.18 12.56 -6.27
CA VAL A 289 -10.55 12.34 -7.57
C VAL A 289 -9.59 11.17 -7.42
N ALA A 290 -9.83 10.08 -8.11
CA ALA A 290 -9.07 8.84 -7.96
C ALA A 290 -8.52 8.37 -9.30
N PHE A 291 -7.20 8.25 -9.41
CA PHE A 291 -6.61 7.58 -10.55
C PHE A 291 -6.97 6.09 -10.49
N VAL A 292 -7.53 5.58 -11.60
CA VAL A 292 -7.76 4.13 -11.74
C VAL A 292 -6.42 3.41 -11.65
N ALA A 293 -6.36 2.35 -10.84
CA ALA A 293 -5.12 1.60 -10.61
C ALA A 293 -4.45 1.20 -11.94
N PRO A 294 -3.11 1.29 -12.04
CA PRO A 294 -2.40 0.88 -13.24
C PRO A 294 -2.59 -0.64 -13.44
N GLY A 295 -2.91 -1.03 -14.68
CA GLY A 295 -3.03 -2.42 -15.13
C GLY A 295 -1.92 -2.77 -16.11
N SER A 296 -1.92 -4.00 -16.64
CA SER A 296 -0.97 -4.44 -17.68
C SER A 296 -0.95 -3.52 -18.90
N ASP A 297 -2.12 -3.00 -19.28
CA ASP A 297 -2.32 -2.21 -20.50
C ASP A 297 -2.51 -0.71 -20.24
N SER A 298 -2.54 -0.28 -18.98
CA SER A 298 -2.65 1.14 -18.62
C SER A 298 -1.62 1.49 -17.56
N GLY A 299 -0.63 2.28 -17.93
CA GLY A 299 0.36 2.81 -16.99
C GLY A 299 -0.21 3.87 -16.04
N PHE A 300 0.70 4.48 -15.29
CA PHE A 300 0.44 5.64 -14.46
C PHE A 300 0.05 6.86 -15.30
N LYS A 301 -0.75 7.74 -14.72
CA LYS A 301 -1.51 8.78 -15.43
C LYS A 301 -1.15 10.16 -14.89
N THR A 302 -1.36 11.17 -15.71
CA THR A 302 -1.14 12.57 -15.34
C THR A 302 -2.44 13.37 -15.46
N LEU A 303 -2.76 14.09 -14.40
CA LEU A 303 -3.81 15.11 -14.36
C LEU A 303 -3.13 16.48 -14.38
N ARG A 304 -3.28 17.21 -15.48
CA ARG A 304 -2.74 18.56 -15.65
C ARG A 304 -3.84 19.59 -15.47
N VAL A 305 -3.61 20.54 -14.57
CA VAL A 305 -4.54 21.63 -14.27
C VAL A 305 -3.81 22.97 -14.24
N ASN A 306 -4.48 24.06 -14.57
CA ASN A 306 -3.98 25.40 -14.24
C ASN A 306 -4.18 25.65 -12.75
N ASP A 307 -5.43 25.70 -12.29
CA ASP A 307 -5.80 25.93 -10.90
C ASP A 307 -6.41 24.67 -10.27
N TYR A 308 -5.98 24.36 -9.05
CA TYR A 308 -6.45 23.22 -8.29
C TYR A 308 -7.02 23.69 -6.94
N HIS A 309 -8.35 23.73 -6.83
CA HIS A 309 -9.02 24.05 -5.58
C HIS A 309 -9.32 22.76 -4.83
N GLY A 310 -8.54 22.49 -3.79
CA GLY A 310 -8.63 21.29 -2.98
C GLY A 310 -9.72 21.32 -1.90
N GLY A 311 -9.60 20.40 -0.95
CA GLY A 311 -10.55 20.21 0.16
C GLY A 311 -11.09 18.78 0.24
N GLY A 312 -11.01 18.04 -0.87
CA GLY A 312 -11.33 16.62 -0.98
C GLY A 312 -10.11 15.70 -0.89
N THR A 313 -10.26 14.50 -1.46
CA THR A 313 -9.21 13.47 -1.57
C THR A 313 -8.71 13.35 -3.00
N LEU A 314 -7.39 13.22 -3.15
CA LEU A 314 -6.73 12.79 -4.38
C LEU A 314 -6.10 11.41 -4.13
N VAL A 315 -6.58 10.38 -4.83
CA VAL A 315 -6.04 9.01 -4.75
C VAL A 315 -5.02 8.81 -5.87
N VAL A 316 -3.77 8.54 -5.48
CA VAL A 316 -2.60 8.42 -6.36
C VAL A 316 -2.03 7.02 -6.23
N ASN A 317 -1.85 6.32 -7.33
CA ASN A 317 -1.13 5.05 -7.34
C ASN A 317 0.36 5.32 -7.53
N THR A 318 1.19 4.68 -6.71
CA THR A 318 2.65 4.87 -6.75
C THR A 318 3.33 3.53 -6.57
N TYR A 319 4.29 3.21 -7.44
CA TYR A 319 5.26 2.16 -7.15
C TYR A 319 6.21 2.70 -6.06
N LEU A 320 6.01 2.37 -4.79
CA LEU A 320 6.87 2.89 -3.72
C LEU A 320 8.26 2.22 -3.75
N GLY A 321 9.26 2.97 -4.22
CA GLY A 321 10.66 2.55 -4.38
C GLY A 321 11.64 3.72 -4.26
N GLY A 322 12.59 3.83 -5.19
CA GLY A 322 13.52 4.98 -5.27
C GLY A 322 12.98 6.14 -6.12
N ASP A 323 13.79 7.15 -6.39
CA ASP A 323 13.36 8.42 -7.03
C ASP A 323 12.73 8.26 -8.41
N ALA A 324 13.23 7.32 -9.22
CA ALA A 324 12.73 7.03 -10.56
C ALA A 324 11.43 6.20 -10.58
N SER A 325 10.79 6.00 -9.43
CA SER A 325 9.58 5.19 -9.36
C SER A 325 8.43 5.80 -10.13
N ALA A 326 7.70 4.96 -10.86
CA ALA A 326 6.53 5.39 -11.59
C ALA A 326 5.36 5.70 -10.63
N THR A 327 4.62 6.77 -10.93
CA THR A 327 3.54 7.27 -10.10
C THR A 327 2.53 8.03 -10.94
N ASP A 328 1.27 7.99 -10.52
CA ASP A 328 0.30 8.98 -10.98
C ASP A 328 0.73 10.36 -10.50
N ARG A 329 0.36 11.42 -11.24
CA ARG A 329 0.84 12.77 -10.97
C ARG A 329 -0.23 13.83 -11.18
N LEU A 330 -0.32 14.76 -10.22
CA LEU A 330 -0.99 16.05 -10.41
C LEU A 330 0.04 17.08 -10.88
N VAL A 331 -0.27 17.79 -11.96
CA VAL A 331 0.59 18.85 -12.52
C VAL A 331 -0.15 20.18 -12.46
N ILE A 332 0.42 21.17 -11.79
CA ILE A 332 -0.05 22.56 -11.70
C ILE A 332 0.70 23.39 -12.76
N ASP A 333 -0.02 23.89 -13.76
CA ASP A 333 0.52 24.54 -14.94
C ASP A 333 0.17 26.03 -14.97
N GLY A 334 1.06 26.85 -14.41
CA GLY A 334 0.94 28.31 -14.38
C GLY A 334 -0.11 28.89 -13.42
N GLY A 335 -0.96 28.07 -12.79
CA GLY A 335 -1.94 28.50 -11.79
C GLY A 335 -1.55 28.16 -10.35
N THR A 336 -2.54 28.01 -9.48
CA THR A 336 -2.33 27.91 -8.02
C THR A 336 -3.11 26.77 -7.37
N THR A 337 -2.69 26.37 -6.17
CA THR A 337 -3.48 25.47 -5.31
C THR A 337 -4.14 26.24 -4.17
N THR A 338 -5.39 25.92 -3.84
CA THR A 338 -6.06 26.40 -2.63
C THR A 338 -6.59 25.24 -1.79
N ALA A 339 -6.81 25.50 -0.49
CA ALA A 339 -7.21 24.51 0.52
C ALA A 339 -6.25 23.30 0.66
N THR A 340 -6.48 22.46 1.68
CA THR A 340 -5.69 21.25 1.90
C THR A 340 -6.39 20.04 1.28
N THR A 341 -5.68 19.29 0.46
CA THR A 341 -6.12 18.00 -0.10
C THR A 341 -5.54 16.83 0.67
N ALA A 342 -6.37 15.82 0.93
CA ALA A 342 -5.94 14.53 1.46
C ALA A 342 -5.33 13.68 0.32
N MET A 343 -4.03 13.39 0.39
CA MET A 343 -3.30 12.56 -0.55
C MET A 343 -3.34 11.11 -0.11
N ARG A 344 -4.18 10.31 -0.76
CA ARG A 344 -4.27 8.86 -0.52
C ARG A 344 -3.34 8.12 -1.47
N ILE A 345 -2.23 7.63 -0.95
CA ILE A 345 -1.21 6.93 -1.74
C ILE A 345 -1.47 5.42 -1.70
N MET A 346 -1.69 4.83 -2.86
CA MET A 346 -1.89 3.39 -3.04
C MET A 346 -0.61 2.75 -3.58
N ASN A 347 -0.05 1.77 -2.85
CA ASN A 347 1.16 1.09 -3.30
C ASN A 347 0.84 0.17 -4.49
N ALA A 348 1.30 0.52 -5.68
CA ALA A 348 1.10 -0.23 -6.91
C ALA A 348 2.24 -1.26 -7.13
N GLY A 349 2.44 -2.15 -6.15
CA GLY A 349 3.46 -3.21 -6.22
C GLY A 349 4.89 -2.77 -5.90
N GLY A 350 5.07 -1.57 -5.33
CA GLY A 350 6.38 -1.06 -4.90
C GLY A 350 7.02 -1.92 -3.81
N ALA A 351 8.31 -2.18 -3.97
CA ALA A 351 9.09 -3.02 -3.06
C ALA A 351 9.64 -2.29 -1.83
N GLY A 352 9.41 -0.98 -1.70
CA GLY A 352 10.12 -0.12 -0.75
C GLY A 352 11.56 0.13 -1.21
N GLY A 353 12.14 1.26 -0.78
CA GLY A 353 13.48 1.64 -1.19
C GLY A 353 13.87 3.01 -0.66
N GLN A 354 15.18 3.26 -0.66
CA GLN A 354 15.68 4.58 -0.30
C GLN A 354 15.50 5.57 -1.47
N THR A 355 14.97 6.75 -1.16
CA THR A 355 14.98 7.91 -2.05
C THR A 355 16.17 8.82 -1.76
N VAL A 356 16.66 9.54 -2.77
CA VAL A 356 17.58 10.68 -2.59
C VAL A 356 16.76 11.97 -2.71
N ASP A 357 16.15 12.18 -3.86
CA ASP A 357 15.29 13.33 -4.13
C ASP A 357 13.83 13.08 -3.74
N GLY A 358 13.34 11.86 -3.93
CA GLY A 358 11.94 11.47 -3.69
C GLY A 358 11.17 11.15 -4.96
N ILE A 359 9.99 10.54 -4.78
CA ILE A 359 9.06 10.21 -5.86
C ILE A 359 8.10 11.40 -6.07
N ARG A 360 8.18 12.08 -7.22
CA ARG A 360 7.38 13.30 -7.48
C ARG A 360 5.92 13.00 -7.79
N VAL A 361 5.03 13.30 -6.86
CA VAL A 361 3.56 13.06 -6.95
C VAL A 361 2.77 14.32 -7.31
N VAL A 362 3.29 15.51 -6.99
CA VAL A 362 2.77 16.79 -7.48
C VAL A 362 3.90 17.58 -8.11
N GLN A 363 3.64 18.19 -9.26
CA GLN A 363 4.62 19.00 -9.98
C GLN A 363 4.03 20.36 -10.33
N ALA A 364 4.76 21.43 -10.04
CA ALA A 364 4.44 22.77 -10.52
C ALA A 364 5.35 23.14 -11.70
N ILE A 365 4.78 23.71 -12.76
CA ILE A 365 5.49 24.14 -13.97
C ILE A 365 4.95 25.47 -14.47
N ASN A 366 5.70 26.12 -15.38
CA ASN A 366 5.28 27.35 -16.05
C ASN A 366 4.82 28.48 -15.11
N GLY A 367 5.43 28.58 -13.92
CA GLY A 367 5.05 29.56 -12.90
C GLY A 367 3.93 29.12 -11.95
N GLY A 368 3.51 27.86 -12.02
CA GLY A 368 2.54 27.29 -11.07
C GLY A 368 3.04 27.30 -9.64
N THR A 369 2.13 27.41 -8.67
CA THR A 369 2.47 27.44 -7.24
C THR A 369 1.56 26.54 -6.40
N THR A 370 2.13 25.98 -5.34
CA THR A 370 1.45 25.18 -4.31
C THR A 370 1.56 25.84 -2.95
N ALA A 371 0.50 25.85 -2.13
CA ALA A 371 0.60 26.33 -0.75
C ALA A 371 1.42 25.35 0.12
N ALA A 372 2.04 25.82 1.20
CA ALA A 372 2.86 24.97 2.07
C ALA A 372 2.09 23.82 2.73
N ASP A 373 0.78 23.98 2.89
CA ASP A 373 -0.16 23.02 3.47
C ASP A 373 -1.19 22.50 2.45
N ALA A 374 -0.91 22.64 1.14
CA ALA A 374 -1.80 22.21 0.07
C ALA A 374 -2.11 20.71 0.11
N PHE A 375 -1.20 19.88 0.64
CA PHE A 375 -1.34 18.43 0.65
C PHE A 375 -0.91 17.80 1.97
N ARG A 376 -1.66 16.79 2.43
CA ARG A 376 -1.32 15.94 3.60
C ARG A 376 -1.59 14.48 3.28
N LEU A 377 -0.80 13.56 3.85
CA LEU A 377 -1.08 12.13 3.70
C LEU A 377 -2.42 11.75 4.33
N ASP A 378 -3.19 10.95 3.61
CA ASP A 378 -4.48 10.42 4.06
C ASP A 378 -4.31 9.09 4.81
N PRO A 379 -5.05 8.86 5.92
CA PRO A 379 -5.00 7.60 6.67
C PRO A 379 -5.41 6.34 5.89
N GLY A 380 -6.14 6.48 4.79
CA GLY A 380 -6.47 5.38 3.88
C GLY A 380 -5.32 4.97 2.95
N SER A 381 -4.13 5.56 3.08
CA SER A 381 -2.95 5.21 2.29
C SER A 381 -2.39 3.83 2.67
N SER A 382 -1.71 3.19 1.72
CA SER A 382 -1.04 1.91 1.94
C SER A 382 0.09 2.04 2.96
N GLY A 383 -0.01 1.31 4.09
CA GLY A 383 1.03 1.28 5.12
C GLY A 383 1.05 2.54 6.00
N TYR A 384 -0.06 3.28 6.07
CA TYR A 384 -0.13 4.52 6.83
C TYR A 384 0.16 4.33 8.31
N ARG A 385 1.13 5.11 8.81
CA ARG A 385 1.59 5.15 10.19
C ARG A 385 1.12 6.45 10.84
N ALA A 386 0.12 6.35 11.73
CA ALA A 386 -0.51 7.53 12.32
C ALA A 386 0.44 8.35 13.22
N SER A 387 1.35 7.70 13.96
CA SER A 387 2.24 8.39 14.89
C SER A 387 3.19 9.40 14.22
N SER A 388 3.69 9.08 13.03
CA SER A 388 4.65 9.90 12.26
C SER A 388 4.09 10.51 10.98
N ALA A 389 2.85 10.16 10.60
CA ALA A 389 2.24 10.49 9.31
C ALA A 389 3.15 10.08 8.14
N THR A 390 3.54 8.80 8.12
CA THR A 390 4.39 8.18 7.09
C THR A 390 3.73 6.95 6.48
N LEU A 391 4.30 6.43 5.38
CA LEU A 391 3.88 5.20 4.73
C LEU A 391 4.99 4.16 4.87
N ALA A 392 4.76 3.11 5.67
CA ALA A 392 5.72 2.04 5.90
C ALA A 392 5.60 0.97 4.80
N ILE A 393 6.64 0.83 3.97
CA ILE A 393 6.72 -0.17 2.90
C ILE A 393 8.07 -0.87 3.00
N ASN A 394 8.03 -2.17 3.30
CA ASN A 394 9.20 -3.08 3.27
C ASN A 394 10.49 -2.46 3.86
N GLY A 395 10.36 -1.87 5.05
CA GLY A 395 11.48 -1.38 5.87
C GLY A 395 11.77 0.11 5.75
N TYR A 396 11.14 0.85 4.84
CA TYR A 396 11.26 2.30 4.77
C TYR A 396 9.94 2.98 5.09
N ASP A 397 10.01 4.11 5.79
CA ASP A 397 8.88 5.01 6.04
C ASP A 397 8.98 6.22 5.10
N TYR A 398 7.99 6.38 4.22
CA TYR A 398 7.92 7.51 3.29
C TYR A 398 7.08 8.64 3.88
N SER A 399 7.57 9.87 3.79
CA SER A 399 6.84 11.09 4.14
C SER A 399 6.51 11.88 2.88
N LEU A 400 5.40 12.64 2.91
CA LEU A 400 5.06 13.59 1.86
C LEU A 400 5.72 14.96 2.18
N VAL A 401 6.57 15.43 1.27
CA VAL A 401 7.42 16.62 1.47
C VAL A 401 7.30 17.57 0.29
N ARG A 402 7.12 18.85 0.59
CA ARG A 402 7.18 19.94 -0.38
C ARG A 402 8.64 20.32 -0.65
N LYS A 403 9.12 20.22 -1.90
CA LYS A 403 10.49 20.52 -2.36
C LYS A 403 10.48 21.34 -3.66
N GLY A 404 11.60 21.96 -4.03
CA GLY A 404 11.75 22.68 -5.29
C GLY A 404 13.12 23.32 -5.44
N THR A 405 13.49 23.69 -6.66
CA THR A 405 14.76 24.35 -6.98
C THR A 405 14.58 25.87 -6.91
N GLY A 406 14.89 26.49 -5.77
CA GLY A 406 14.75 27.94 -5.57
C GLY A 406 14.38 28.33 -4.14
N SER A 407 14.07 29.61 -3.91
CA SER A 407 13.66 30.12 -2.58
C SER A 407 12.22 29.72 -2.19
N THR A 408 11.45 29.15 -3.11
CA THR A 408 10.04 28.75 -2.94
C THR A 408 9.83 27.32 -3.48
N PRO A 409 9.73 26.30 -2.61
CA PRO A 409 9.68 24.90 -3.06
C PRO A 409 8.29 24.48 -3.60
N GLU A 410 8.01 24.39 -4.90
CA GLU A 410 6.61 24.20 -5.38
C GLU A 410 6.12 22.76 -5.63
N ASP A 411 7.03 21.78 -5.72
CA ASP A 411 6.72 20.38 -6.01
C ASP A 411 6.47 19.56 -4.73
N TRP A 412 5.81 18.40 -4.84
CA TRP A 412 5.63 17.47 -3.72
C TRP A 412 6.14 16.07 -4.04
N TYR A 413 6.87 15.50 -3.08
CA TYR A 413 7.57 14.22 -3.21
C TYR A 413 7.25 13.30 -2.04
N LEU A 414 7.25 12.00 -2.30
CA LEU A 414 7.36 10.97 -1.26
C LEU A 414 8.84 10.67 -1.02
N THR A 415 9.33 10.85 0.20
CA THR A 415 10.75 10.66 0.56
C THR A 415 10.91 9.70 1.73
N SER A 416 11.91 8.82 1.66
CA SER A 416 12.31 7.91 2.73
C SER A 416 13.49 8.45 3.56
N VAL A 417 13.85 9.73 3.36
CA VAL A 417 14.95 10.43 4.02
C VAL A 417 14.43 11.78 4.50
N TYR A 418 14.76 12.11 5.74
CA TYR A 418 14.60 13.45 6.29
C TYR A 418 15.86 14.26 6.02
N SER A 419 15.69 15.35 5.27
CA SER A 419 16.72 16.36 5.09
C SER A 419 16.24 17.63 5.79
N PRO A 420 16.97 18.15 6.79
CA PRO A 420 16.57 19.38 7.44
C PRO A 420 16.50 20.51 6.41
N PRO A 421 15.53 21.44 6.55
CA PRO A 421 15.51 22.61 5.69
C PRO A 421 16.83 23.39 5.84
N THR A 422 17.43 23.78 4.72
CA THR A 422 18.61 24.65 4.74
C THR A 422 18.20 26.00 5.34
N SER A 423 18.77 26.37 6.48
CA SER A 423 18.55 27.70 7.07
C SER A 423 18.85 28.78 6.02
N PRO A 424 18.01 29.83 5.88
CA PRO A 424 18.39 31.00 5.10
C PRO A 424 19.70 31.54 5.67
N SER A 425 20.69 31.79 4.82
CA SER A 425 21.88 32.53 5.22
C SER A 425 21.42 33.88 5.78
N THR A 426 21.59 34.11 7.08
CA THR A 426 21.54 35.46 7.66
C THR A 426 22.45 36.37 6.85
N PRO A 427 22.05 37.61 6.50
CA PRO A 427 22.95 38.56 5.85
C PRO A 427 24.23 38.65 6.68
N SER A 428 25.34 38.19 6.11
CA SER A 428 26.64 38.24 6.79
C SER A 428 27.02 39.71 6.98
N ASP A 429 27.22 40.12 8.23
CA ASP A 429 28.00 41.30 8.56
C ASP A 429 29.37 41.17 7.86
N PRO A 430 29.76 42.12 6.99
CA PRO A 430 31.00 42.03 6.20
C PRO A 430 32.28 42.06 7.05
N SER A 431 32.19 42.19 8.38
CA SER A 431 33.34 42.21 9.30
C SER A 431 33.67 40.87 9.97
N LEU A 432 32.89 39.80 9.74
CA LEU A 432 33.16 38.46 10.29
C LEU A 432 33.57 37.48 9.18
N PRO A 433 34.56 36.60 9.39
CA PRO A 433 34.87 35.55 8.44
C PRO A 433 33.64 34.68 8.21
N THR A 434 33.24 34.55 6.95
CA THR A 434 32.09 33.77 6.49
C THR A 434 32.29 32.29 6.84
N VAL A 435 31.57 31.81 7.86
CA VAL A 435 31.32 30.38 8.03
C VAL A 435 30.32 30.00 6.94
N GLY A 436 30.74 29.19 5.97
CA GLY A 436 29.88 28.71 4.89
C GLY A 436 28.65 27.96 5.43
N PRO A 437 27.54 27.89 4.67
CA PRO A 437 26.38 27.10 5.08
C PRO A 437 26.81 25.65 5.31
N ASP A 438 26.55 25.16 6.52
CA ASP A 438 26.71 23.77 6.94
C ASP A 438 25.76 22.90 6.09
N THR A 439 26.25 22.52 4.91
CA THR A 439 25.58 21.70 3.90
C THR A 439 25.84 20.21 4.12
N ASP A 440 26.46 19.85 5.25
CA ASP A 440 27.12 18.56 5.42
C ASP A 440 26.46 17.66 6.47
N LYS A 441 25.25 17.97 6.95
CA LYS A 441 24.50 17.02 7.78
C LYS A 441 23.85 15.96 6.88
N PRO A 442 24.28 14.68 6.96
CA PRO A 442 23.68 13.62 6.16
C PRO A 442 22.19 13.52 6.49
N GLY A 443 21.34 13.38 5.47
CA GLY A 443 19.92 13.15 5.67
C GLY A 443 19.67 11.90 6.54
N VAL A 444 18.71 11.99 7.46
CA VAL A 444 18.35 10.89 8.35
C VAL A 444 17.46 9.89 7.60
N ARG A 445 17.91 8.65 7.49
CA ARG A 445 17.14 7.58 6.83
C ARG A 445 15.97 7.16 7.72
N GLN A 446 14.78 7.14 7.15
CA GLN A 446 13.53 6.77 7.84
C GLN A 446 13.30 5.27 7.67
N VAL A 447 13.74 4.48 8.65
CA VAL A 447 13.64 3.02 8.63
C VAL A 447 12.56 2.57 9.60
N SER A 448 11.69 1.67 9.17
CA SER A 448 10.58 1.16 9.98
C SER A 448 11.08 0.25 11.11
N PRO A 449 10.49 0.29 12.32
CA PRO A 449 10.93 -0.53 13.45
C PRO A 449 10.69 -2.04 13.29
N GLU A 450 9.81 -2.47 12.38
CA GLU A 450 9.39 -3.86 12.22
C GLU A 450 10.54 -4.80 11.81
N SER A 451 11.49 -4.32 11.01
CA SER A 451 12.71 -5.07 10.66
C SER A 451 13.54 -5.39 11.92
N GLY A 452 13.67 -4.41 12.83
CA GLY A 452 14.35 -4.58 14.11
C GLY A 452 13.65 -5.57 15.03
N ALA A 453 12.32 -5.55 15.10
CA ALA A 453 11.56 -6.50 15.91
C ALA A 453 11.70 -7.94 15.38
N TYR A 454 11.69 -8.11 14.05
CA TYR A 454 11.95 -9.40 13.41
C TYR A 454 13.36 -9.91 13.73
N LEU A 455 14.39 -9.04 13.62
CA LEU A 455 15.76 -9.39 13.98
C LEU A 455 15.91 -9.75 15.47
N GLY A 456 15.23 -9.03 16.37
CA GLY A 456 15.21 -9.36 17.79
C GLY A 456 14.61 -10.75 18.06
N ASN A 457 13.55 -11.12 17.35
CA ASN A 457 12.98 -12.48 17.43
C ASN A 457 13.97 -13.53 16.92
N ARG A 458 14.56 -13.30 15.75
CA ARG A 458 15.56 -14.19 15.16
C ARG A 458 16.74 -14.40 16.11
N TRP A 459 17.33 -13.31 16.60
CA TRP A 459 18.46 -13.34 17.54
C TRP A 459 18.10 -14.13 18.80
N SER A 460 16.90 -13.88 19.34
CA SER A 460 16.41 -14.59 20.51
C SER A 460 16.30 -16.09 20.25
N ALA A 461 15.73 -16.51 19.12
CA ALA A 461 15.55 -17.92 18.77
C ALA A 461 16.89 -18.64 18.56
N THR A 462 17.86 -18.03 17.86
CA THR A 462 19.14 -18.67 17.55
C THR A 462 20.07 -18.80 18.75
N SER A 463 19.96 -17.90 19.73
CA SER A 463 20.82 -17.91 20.92
C SER A 463 20.13 -18.45 22.18
N MET A 464 18.84 -18.79 22.13
CA MET A 464 18.00 -19.09 23.30
C MET A 464 18.57 -20.21 24.17
N PHE A 465 19.01 -21.27 23.53
CA PHE A 465 19.38 -22.52 24.20
C PHE A 465 20.89 -22.81 24.11
N THR A 466 21.68 -21.82 23.66
CA THR A 466 23.15 -21.90 23.65
C THR A 466 23.67 -21.92 25.08
N HIS A 467 24.59 -22.83 25.38
CA HIS A 467 25.18 -23.02 26.70
C HIS A 467 26.59 -23.62 26.60
N THR A 468 27.40 -23.44 27.63
CA THR A 468 28.68 -24.14 27.82
C THR A 468 28.51 -25.36 28.72
N ARG A 469 29.55 -26.20 28.81
CA ARG A 469 29.56 -27.32 29.76
C ARG A 469 29.30 -26.86 31.20
N HIS A 470 29.98 -25.78 31.62
CA HIS A 470 29.86 -25.24 32.98
C HIS A 470 28.52 -24.60 33.27
N ASP A 471 27.77 -24.20 32.24
CA ASP A 471 26.42 -23.69 32.45
C ASP A 471 25.42 -24.83 32.72
N ARG A 472 25.74 -26.07 32.36
CA ARG A 472 24.92 -27.27 32.64
C ARG A 472 25.20 -27.81 34.04
N ASP A 473 26.47 -27.80 34.43
CA ASP A 473 27.02 -28.47 35.60
C ASP A 473 28.35 -27.81 35.99
N ASP A 474 28.45 -27.31 37.23
CA ASP A 474 29.63 -26.58 37.73
C ASP A 474 30.54 -27.51 38.57
N LEU A 475 29.95 -28.40 39.37
CA LEU A 475 30.66 -29.31 40.25
C LEU A 475 30.49 -30.76 39.82
N ARG A 476 31.59 -31.42 39.48
CA ARG A 476 31.58 -32.87 39.30
C ARG A 476 32.09 -33.59 40.54
N ARG A 477 31.28 -34.52 41.02
CA ARG A 477 31.64 -35.52 42.02
C ARG A 477 32.01 -36.81 41.28
N THR A 478 33.16 -37.36 41.61
CA THR A 478 33.55 -38.70 41.16
C THR A 478 32.52 -39.70 41.68
N LEU A 479 31.86 -40.41 40.77
CA LEU A 479 31.10 -41.60 41.11
C LEU A 479 32.07 -42.79 41.14
N GLY A 480 32.04 -43.60 42.20
CA GLY A 480 32.80 -44.86 42.23
C GLY A 480 32.38 -45.79 41.08
N GLU A 481 33.08 -46.92 40.89
CA GLU A 481 32.77 -47.89 39.83
C GLU A 481 31.31 -48.41 39.88
N ASP A 482 30.69 -48.44 41.07
CA ASP A 482 29.30 -48.88 41.28
C ASP A 482 28.25 -47.74 41.23
N GLY A 483 28.63 -46.52 40.87
CA GLY A 483 27.73 -45.36 40.89
C GLY A 483 26.72 -45.36 39.73
N GLU A 484 25.44 -45.17 40.05
CA GLU A 484 24.36 -45.02 39.06
C GLU A 484 24.71 -43.89 38.06
N PRO A 485 24.64 -44.15 36.74
CA PRO A 485 24.95 -43.14 35.72
C PRO A 485 23.90 -42.02 35.66
N LEU A 486 22.75 -42.22 36.32
CA LEU A 486 21.62 -41.31 36.26
C LEU A 486 21.91 -40.04 37.07
N ARG A 487 22.02 -38.93 36.35
CA ARG A 487 22.11 -37.59 36.93
C ARG A 487 21.11 -36.70 36.22
N VAL A 488 20.40 -35.85 36.95
CA VAL A 488 19.40 -34.93 36.39
C VAL A 488 19.78 -33.51 36.72
N TRP A 489 19.90 -32.65 35.71
CA TRP A 489 20.18 -31.23 35.88
C TRP A 489 19.03 -30.39 35.35
N ALA A 490 18.84 -29.23 35.96
CA ALA A 490 17.97 -28.19 35.47
C ALA A 490 18.63 -26.82 35.66
N ARG A 491 18.52 -25.95 34.67
CA ARG A 491 18.97 -24.56 34.76
C ARG A 491 17.90 -23.59 34.31
N THR A 492 17.86 -22.43 34.95
CA THR A 492 17.06 -21.29 34.53
C THR A 492 17.94 -20.07 34.33
N LEU A 493 17.73 -19.34 33.24
CA LEU A 493 18.47 -18.12 32.88
C LEU A 493 17.48 -16.98 32.67
N GLY A 494 17.69 -15.86 33.36
CA GLY A 494 17.08 -14.57 33.05
C GLY A 494 18.14 -13.63 32.48
N TYR A 495 17.80 -12.94 31.40
CA TYR A 495 18.76 -12.14 30.64
C TYR A 495 18.09 -10.90 30.05
N HIS A 496 18.74 -9.75 30.18
CA HIS A 496 18.36 -8.51 29.51
C HIS A 496 19.53 -8.02 28.64
N GLY A 497 19.24 -7.66 27.39
CA GLY A 497 20.20 -7.10 26.45
C GLY A 497 19.69 -5.79 25.85
N SER A 498 20.60 -4.83 25.67
CA SER A 498 20.32 -3.52 25.06
C SER A 498 21.47 -3.08 24.15
N GLY A 499 21.24 -2.04 23.35
CA GLY A 499 22.26 -1.43 22.49
C GLY A 499 22.47 -2.13 21.14
N MET A 500 21.67 -3.16 20.83
CA MET A 500 21.58 -3.66 19.46
C MET A 500 20.86 -2.62 18.62
N HIS A 501 21.39 -2.30 17.45
CA HIS A 501 20.77 -1.35 16.54
C HIS A 501 20.92 -1.82 15.10
N MET A 502 20.07 -1.30 14.22
CA MET A 502 20.16 -1.57 12.78
C MET A 502 21.30 -0.78 12.14
N ALA A 503 21.94 -1.36 11.11
CA ALA A 503 22.92 -0.66 10.29
C ALA A 503 22.28 0.42 9.41
N GLN A 504 20.98 0.29 9.15
CA GLN A 504 20.17 1.25 8.42
C GLN A 504 19.28 2.04 9.39
N GLY A 505 19.37 3.37 9.33
CA GLY A 505 18.53 4.26 10.13
C GLY A 505 18.84 4.20 11.63
N ASN A 506 17.99 4.87 12.41
CA ASN A 506 18.11 4.94 13.87
C ASN A 506 17.07 4.02 14.52
N VAL A 507 17.32 2.71 14.45
CA VAL A 507 16.44 1.68 15.02
C VAL A 507 17.19 0.89 16.08
N ASP A 508 16.82 1.09 17.35
CA ASP A 508 17.37 0.39 18.51
C ASP A 508 16.52 -0.83 18.86
N ILE A 509 17.14 -1.90 19.36
CA ILE A 509 16.53 -3.19 19.68
C ILE A 509 16.97 -3.61 21.08
N ASP A 510 16.00 -3.73 21.98
CA ASP A 510 16.18 -4.28 23.32
C ASP A 510 15.52 -5.65 23.42
N THR A 511 16.08 -6.56 24.23
CA THR A 511 15.58 -7.93 24.35
C THR A 511 15.66 -8.45 25.79
N ASP A 512 14.54 -8.99 26.27
CA ASP A 512 14.44 -9.76 27.50
C ASP A 512 14.23 -11.23 27.18
N ARG A 513 14.93 -12.13 27.87
CA ARG A 513 14.86 -13.57 27.64
C ARG A 513 14.85 -14.37 28.94
N TYR A 514 13.99 -15.37 28.96
CA TYR A 514 13.87 -16.34 30.04
C TYR A 514 13.93 -17.75 29.47
N VAL A 515 14.79 -18.59 30.05
CA VAL A 515 15.06 -19.95 29.56
C VAL A 515 14.98 -20.90 30.74
N LEU A 516 14.31 -22.03 30.55
CA LEU A 516 14.37 -23.21 31.39
C LEU A 516 14.93 -24.35 30.53
N GLN A 517 16.02 -24.96 30.96
CA GLN A 517 16.57 -26.16 30.34
C GLN A 517 16.74 -27.25 31.39
N MET A 518 16.56 -28.49 30.97
CA MET A 518 16.76 -29.66 31.81
C MET A 518 17.35 -30.79 30.97
N GLY A 519 18.06 -31.69 31.62
CA GLY A 519 18.61 -32.85 30.95
C GLY A 519 19.05 -33.92 31.94
N SER A 520 19.48 -35.04 31.40
CA SER A 520 19.94 -36.16 32.19
C SER A 520 21.05 -36.93 31.49
N ASP A 521 22.04 -37.33 32.28
CA ASP A 521 23.07 -38.28 31.88
C ASP A 521 22.43 -39.68 31.85
N ILE A 522 22.45 -40.32 30.67
CA ILE A 522 21.84 -41.65 30.44
C ILE A 522 22.89 -42.74 30.25
N LEU A 523 24.13 -42.35 29.96
CA LEU A 523 25.25 -43.26 29.75
C LEU A 523 26.51 -42.66 30.40
N ARG A 524 27.24 -43.51 31.12
CA ARG A 524 28.60 -43.26 31.60
C ARG A 524 29.49 -44.40 31.13
N HIS A 525 30.66 -44.08 30.59
CA HIS A 525 31.62 -45.08 30.13
C HIS A 525 33.04 -44.64 30.48
N SER A 526 33.78 -45.51 31.19
CA SER A 526 35.20 -45.27 31.49
C SER A 526 36.04 -45.41 30.22
N VAL A 527 37.03 -44.54 30.06
CA VAL A 527 37.93 -44.47 28.91
C VAL A 527 39.37 -44.42 29.42
N GLY A 528 40.10 -45.52 29.26
CA GLY A 528 41.42 -45.69 29.87
C GLY A 528 41.36 -45.78 31.39
N ASP A 529 42.45 -45.41 32.07
CA ASP A 529 42.57 -45.61 33.52
C ASP A 529 41.82 -44.57 34.36
N ARG A 530 41.59 -43.36 33.83
CA ARG A 530 40.98 -42.23 34.58
C ARG A 530 39.96 -41.40 33.79
N GLY A 531 39.84 -41.63 32.48
CA GLY A 531 38.94 -40.86 31.63
C GLY A 531 37.51 -41.36 31.73
N THR A 532 36.55 -40.46 31.51
CA THR A 532 35.13 -40.82 31.54
C THR A 532 34.35 -40.06 30.47
N LEU A 533 33.52 -40.78 29.72
CA LEU A 533 32.59 -40.27 28.74
C LEU A 533 31.15 -40.33 29.27
N TYR A 534 30.41 -39.25 29.08
CA TYR A 534 28.99 -39.13 29.41
C TYR A 534 28.19 -38.86 28.15
N ALA A 535 27.01 -39.48 28.05
CA ALA A 535 26.01 -39.10 27.06
C ALA A 535 24.69 -38.79 27.75
N GLY A 536 24.02 -37.74 27.30
CA GLY A 536 22.78 -37.29 27.89
C GLY A 536 21.78 -36.74 26.89
N LEU A 537 20.54 -36.65 27.34
CA LEU A 537 19.45 -35.99 26.61
C LEU A 537 19.08 -34.69 27.31
N MET A 538 18.60 -33.72 26.54
CA MET A 538 18.20 -32.43 27.06
C MET A 538 16.97 -31.88 26.34
N ALA A 539 16.22 -31.07 27.06
CA ALA A 539 15.09 -30.33 26.57
C ALA A 539 15.06 -28.93 27.19
N GLY A 540 14.48 -27.98 26.48
CA GLY A 540 14.36 -26.61 26.93
C GLY A 540 13.06 -25.97 26.50
N TYR A 541 12.62 -25.02 27.30
CA TYR A 541 11.57 -24.07 26.98
C TYR A 541 12.09 -22.67 27.23
N GLY A 542 11.78 -21.74 26.34
CA GLY A 542 12.19 -20.36 26.52
C GLY A 542 11.22 -19.37 25.90
N THR A 543 11.25 -18.17 26.45
CA THR A 543 10.51 -17.04 25.95
C THR A 543 11.43 -15.84 25.81
N ALA A 544 11.18 -15.02 24.80
CA ALA A 544 11.83 -13.73 24.66
C ALA A 544 10.83 -12.67 24.23
N ARG A 545 11.11 -11.44 24.64
CA ARG A 545 10.40 -10.24 24.19
C ARG A 545 11.44 -9.27 23.68
N SER A 546 11.19 -8.71 22.51
CA SER A 546 12.03 -7.66 21.94
C SER A 546 11.20 -6.41 21.70
N THR A 547 11.83 -5.25 21.86
CA THR A 547 11.24 -3.96 21.47
C THR A 547 12.21 -3.28 20.52
N ALA A 548 11.74 -3.01 19.31
CA ALA A 548 12.45 -2.21 18.34
C ALA A 548 11.86 -0.79 18.31
N THR A 549 12.70 0.22 18.49
CA THR A 549 12.32 1.62 18.54
C THR A 549 13.01 2.37 17.40
N SER A 550 12.24 2.88 16.45
CA SER A 550 12.73 3.75 15.40
C SER A 550 12.53 5.23 15.77
N SER A 551 13.57 6.03 15.60
CA SER A 551 13.49 7.49 15.71
C SER A 551 13.17 8.09 14.34
N LEU A 552 11.88 8.13 14.01
CA LEU A 552 11.38 8.75 12.77
C LEU A 552 11.28 10.27 12.94
N VAL A 553 11.33 11.01 11.83
CA VAL A 553 11.10 12.48 11.85
C VAL A 553 9.84 12.82 11.08
N ASN A 554 8.90 13.54 11.71
CA ASN A 554 7.77 14.10 10.98
C ASN A 554 8.28 15.30 10.17
N GLN A 555 8.21 15.22 8.85
CA GLN A 555 8.76 16.26 7.96
C GLN A 555 8.03 17.60 8.07
N GLN A 556 6.75 17.60 8.45
CA GLN A 556 5.95 18.82 8.53
C GLN A 556 6.25 19.61 9.81
N SER A 557 6.41 18.92 10.95
CA SER A 557 6.70 19.56 12.23
C SER A 557 8.19 19.61 12.58
N GLY A 558 9.03 18.82 11.91
CA GLY A 558 10.43 18.60 12.28
C GLY A 558 10.61 17.80 13.57
N ALA A 559 9.52 17.32 14.19
CA ALA A 559 9.57 16.61 15.45
C ALA A 559 10.02 15.16 15.26
N THR A 560 10.95 14.71 16.10
CA THR A 560 11.30 13.29 16.20
C THR A 560 10.20 12.53 16.91
N VAL A 561 9.68 11.50 16.26
CA VAL A 561 8.65 10.58 16.74
C VAL A 561 9.29 9.21 16.98
N ARG A 562 8.96 8.60 18.13
CA ARG A 562 9.38 7.22 18.42
C ARG A 562 8.30 6.24 17.95
N ALA A 563 8.60 5.49 16.90
CA ALA A 563 7.76 4.40 16.40
C ALA A 563 8.28 3.08 16.95
N ASN A 564 7.39 2.26 17.53
CA ASN A 564 7.77 1.03 18.20
C ASN A 564 7.17 -0.21 17.49
N ALA A 565 7.96 -1.26 17.38
CA ALA A 565 7.51 -2.60 17.06
C ALA A 565 7.95 -3.56 18.17
N ARG A 566 7.08 -4.51 18.55
CA ARG A 566 7.33 -5.50 19.58
C ARG A 566 7.42 -6.89 18.97
N GLY A 567 8.47 -7.61 19.32
CA GLY A 567 8.64 -9.02 19.01
C GLY A 567 8.37 -9.89 20.24
N GLN A 568 7.82 -11.07 20.02
CA GLN A 568 7.72 -12.13 21.01
C GLN A 568 8.13 -13.46 20.39
N VAL A 569 8.92 -14.23 21.14
CA VAL A 569 9.35 -15.58 20.77
C VAL A 569 8.99 -16.51 21.90
N GLN A 570 8.40 -17.66 21.57
CA GLN A 570 8.23 -18.77 22.49
C GLN A 570 8.63 -20.03 21.77
N GLY A 571 9.46 -20.86 22.39
CA GLY A 571 9.90 -22.08 21.74
C GLY A 571 10.37 -23.15 22.69
N TYR A 572 10.48 -24.34 22.12
CA TYR A 572 10.98 -25.53 22.78
C TYR A 572 12.13 -26.09 21.95
N ALA A 573 13.14 -26.63 22.62
CA ALA A 573 14.22 -27.37 21.98
C ALA A 573 14.40 -28.73 22.63
N THR A 574 14.86 -29.69 21.84
CA THR A 574 15.30 -31.00 22.33
C THR A 574 16.59 -31.38 21.65
N GLY A 575 17.45 -32.10 22.36
CA GLY A 575 18.78 -32.42 21.89
C GLY A 575 19.46 -33.47 22.75
N GLY A 576 20.71 -33.75 22.40
CA GLY A 576 21.59 -34.61 23.17
C GLY A 576 22.97 -33.98 23.29
N TYR A 577 23.73 -34.47 24.25
CA TYR A 577 25.10 -34.02 24.51
C TYR A 577 26.02 -35.18 24.84
N LEU A 578 27.31 -34.95 24.61
CA LEU A 578 28.42 -35.83 24.97
C LEU A 578 29.46 -35.02 25.72
N THR A 579 30.00 -35.58 26.80
CA THR A 579 31.04 -34.91 27.60
C THR A 579 32.11 -35.90 28.00
N TYR A 580 33.35 -35.61 27.62
CA TYR A 580 34.52 -36.41 27.94
C TYR A 580 35.43 -35.66 28.91
N TYR A 581 35.93 -36.35 29.92
CA TYR A 581 36.96 -35.89 30.85
C TYR A 581 38.16 -36.82 30.78
N ALA A 582 39.37 -36.26 30.75
CA ALA A 582 40.60 -37.05 30.82
C ALA A 582 40.87 -37.63 32.22
N ASP A 583 40.44 -36.93 33.27
CA ASP A 583 40.56 -37.36 34.66
C ASP A 583 39.31 -36.87 35.43
N GLU A 584 38.32 -37.76 35.60
CA GLU A 584 37.09 -37.44 36.33
C GLU A 584 37.34 -37.20 37.82
N GLU A 585 38.31 -37.93 38.39
CA GLU A 585 38.55 -37.96 39.82
C GLU A 585 39.10 -36.63 40.36
N THR A 586 40.05 -36.05 39.64
CA THR A 586 40.66 -34.76 40.02
C THR A 586 39.99 -33.56 39.35
N GLY A 587 39.25 -33.79 38.25
CA GLY A 587 38.71 -32.73 37.41
C GLY A 587 39.79 -31.89 36.71
N LEU A 588 41.05 -32.33 36.71
CA LEU A 588 42.17 -31.70 36.04
C LEU A 588 42.41 -32.32 34.65
N GLY A 589 43.17 -31.62 33.81
CA GLY A 589 43.45 -32.04 32.44
C GLY A 589 42.37 -31.63 31.46
N SER A 590 42.32 -32.31 30.31
CA SER A 590 41.42 -31.93 29.22
C SER A 590 39.98 -32.40 29.46
N TYR A 591 39.03 -31.60 28.96
CA TYR A 591 37.68 -32.05 28.70
C TYR A 591 37.24 -31.63 27.30
N ALA A 592 36.28 -32.37 26.76
CA ALA A 592 35.57 -32.02 25.54
C ALA A 592 34.07 -32.15 25.78
N ASP A 593 33.28 -31.18 25.35
CA ASP A 593 31.82 -31.21 25.39
C ASP A 593 31.26 -30.92 24.00
N THR A 594 30.23 -31.64 23.61
CA THR A 594 29.49 -31.35 22.38
C THR A 594 28.02 -31.57 22.60
N TRP A 595 27.21 -30.73 21.99
CA TRP A 595 25.76 -30.88 22.02
C TRP A 595 25.16 -30.55 20.66
N LEU A 596 24.03 -31.18 20.37
CA LEU A 596 23.22 -30.89 19.19
C LEU A 596 21.76 -30.81 19.61
N GLN A 597 21.02 -29.88 19.03
CA GLN A 597 19.61 -29.67 19.35
C GLN A 597 18.84 -29.09 18.17
N TYR A 598 17.54 -29.38 18.17
CA TYR A 598 16.58 -28.78 17.27
C TYR A 598 15.48 -28.09 18.07
N GLY A 599 15.23 -26.83 17.74
CA GLY A 599 14.21 -25.99 18.36
C GLY A 599 13.11 -25.59 17.40
N ARG A 600 11.87 -25.54 17.89
CA ARG A 600 10.71 -24.96 17.19
C ARG A 600 10.16 -23.78 17.96
N PHE A 601 9.90 -22.69 17.24
CA PHE A 601 9.51 -21.42 17.81
C PHE A 601 8.25 -20.88 17.15
N ARG A 602 7.41 -20.26 17.96
CA ARG A 602 6.29 -19.40 17.53
C ARG A 602 6.70 -17.96 17.77
N ASN A 603 6.66 -17.18 16.71
CA ASN A 603 7.04 -15.77 16.73
C ASN A 603 5.79 -14.92 16.50
N GLN A 604 5.74 -13.79 17.19
CA GLN A 604 4.75 -12.75 16.97
C GLN A 604 5.47 -11.42 16.81
N LEU A 605 4.96 -10.59 15.92
CA LEU A 605 5.39 -9.21 15.72
C LEU A 605 4.16 -8.31 15.75
N SER A 606 4.23 -7.21 16.49
CA SER A 606 3.16 -6.21 16.54
C SER A 606 3.71 -4.79 16.50
N SER A 607 3.00 -3.90 15.81
CA SER A 607 3.25 -2.46 15.77
C SER A 607 1.92 -1.72 15.61
N GLU A 608 1.95 -0.41 15.40
CA GLU A 608 0.73 0.34 15.09
C GLU A 608 0.10 -0.04 13.74
N LEU A 609 0.86 -0.71 12.85
CA LEU A 609 0.35 -1.23 11.58
C LEU A 609 -0.48 -2.53 11.77
N GLY A 610 -0.46 -3.11 12.96
CA GLY A 610 -1.18 -4.34 13.29
C GLY A 610 -0.26 -5.42 13.86
N SER A 611 -0.61 -6.69 13.66
CA SER A 611 0.18 -7.81 14.17
C SER A 611 0.20 -8.99 13.22
N THR A 612 1.29 -9.76 13.26
CA THR A 612 1.48 -10.96 12.47
C THR A 612 2.18 -12.05 13.28
N ARG A 613 1.97 -13.31 12.90
CA ARG A 613 2.55 -14.49 13.55
C ARG A 613 3.19 -15.39 12.50
N TYR A 614 4.31 -16.00 12.85
CA TYR A 614 5.03 -16.92 11.97
C TYR A 614 5.79 -17.98 12.77
N GLY A 615 6.00 -19.14 12.17
CA GLY A 615 6.80 -20.23 12.76
C GLY A 615 8.27 -20.12 12.35
N SER A 616 9.17 -20.56 13.22
CA SER A 616 10.57 -20.76 12.86
C SER A 616 11.17 -22.01 13.52
N GLY A 617 12.25 -22.50 12.93
CA GLY A 617 13.03 -23.64 13.41
C GLY A 617 14.51 -23.29 13.50
N VAL A 618 15.19 -23.83 14.50
CA VAL A 618 16.64 -23.66 14.67
C VAL A 618 17.27 -25.03 14.87
N PHE A 619 18.19 -25.40 13.98
CA PHE A 619 19.14 -26.47 14.23
C PHE A 619 20.43 -25.86 14.76
N SER A 620 20.98 -26.42 15.84
CA SER A 620 22.23 -25.92 16.42
C SER A 620 23.11 -27.04 16.94
N VAL A 621 24.43 -26.84 16.82
CA VAL A 621 25.45 -27.77 17.30
C VAL A 621 26.61 -26.98 17.90
N SER A 622 27.22 -27.52 18.94
CA SER A 622 28.41 -26.95 19.55
C SER A 622 29.49 -27.98 19.81
N ALA A 623 30.73 -27.53 19.78
CA ALA A 623 31.90 -28.24 20.27
C ALA A 623 32.69 -27.31 21.19
N GLU A 624 33.04 -27.80 22.38
CA GLU A 624 33.78 -27.11 23.42
C GLU A 624 34.97 -27.98 23.86
N TYR A 625 36.11 -27.34 24.12
CA TYR A 625 37.31 -27.98 24.65
C TYR A 625 37.93 -27.07 25.70
N GLY A 626 38.41 -27.64 26.80
CA GLY A 626 39.18 -26.90 27.79
C GLY A 626 40.21 -27.76 28.52
N TYR A 627 41.08 -27.12 29.28
CA TYR A 627 42.17 -27.80 29.99
C TYR A 627 42.37 -27.21 31.39
N ALA A 628 42.01 -27.95 32.43
CA ALA A 628 42.12 -27.51 33.82
C ALA A 628 43.51 -27.83 34.38
N LEU A 629 44.19 -26.82 34.94
CA LEU A 629 45.52 -26.97 35.55
C LEU A 629 45.64 -26.15 36.83
N LYS A 630 46.47 -26.61 37.77
CA LYS A 630 46.87 -25.83 38.96
C LYS A 630 48.15 -25.04 38.63
N PRO A 631 48.08 -23.74 38.34
CA PRO A 631 49.25 -22.98 37.86
C PRO A 631 50.23 -22.63 38.98
N PHE A 632 49.83 -22.78 40.25
CA PHE A 632 50.63 -22.47 41.42
C PHE A 632 51.17 -23.74 42.07
N GLY A 633 52.43 -23.70 42.52
CA GLY A 633 53.09 -24.84 43.13
C GLY A 633 52.41 -25.31 44.43
N PRO A 634 52.57 -26.59 44.79
CA PRO A 634 51.97 -27.16 45.99
C PRO A 634 52.47 -26.46 47.27
N GLY A 635 51.60 -26.33 48.28
CA GLY A 635 51.95 -25.83 49.62
C GLY A 635 51.91 -24.31 49.84
N GLY A 636 51.64 -23.51 48.80
CA GLY A 636 51.39 -22.06 48.93
C GLY A 636 49.91 -21.72 49.14
N PRO A 637 49.57 -20.49 49.58
CA PRO A 637 48.18 -20.05 49.78
C PRO A 637 47.34 -20.01 48.49
N ALA A 638 47.97 -20.19 47.33
CA ALA A 638 47.29 -20.25 46.03
C ALA A 638 47.27 -21.66 45.40
N ALA A 639 47.73 -22.71 46.10
CA ALA A 639 47.89 -24.05 45.54
C ALA A 639 46.59 -24.69 45.02
N ASP A 640 45.43 -24.25 45.53
CA ASP A 640 44.13 -24.81 45.15
C ASP A 640 43.45 -24.08 44.01
N TRP A 641 44.03 -22.99 43.51
CA TRP A 641 43.47 -22.34 42.33
C TRP A 641 43.67 -23.20 41.09
N VAL A 642 42.58 -23.34 40.34
CA VAL A 642 42.57 -23.96 39.02
C VAL A 642 42.35 -22.88 37.98
N PHE A 643 43.16 -22.94 36.93
CA PHE A 643 43.03 -22.16 35.71
C PHE A 643 42.57 -23.10 34.59
N GLU A 644 41.46 -22.76 33.94
CA GLU A 644 40.86 -23.57 32.88
C GLU A 644 40.60 -22.71 31.63
N PRO A 645 41.60 -22.56 30.73
CA PRO A 645 41.36 -22.04 29.39
C PRO A 645 40.42 -22.97 28.62
N HIS A 646 39.52 -22.37 27.85
CA HIS A 646 38.56 -23.09 27.03
C HIS A 646 38.22 -22.35 25.73
N ILE A 647 37.78 -23.12 24.75
CA ILE A 647 37.27 -22.65 23.47
C ILE A 647 35.98 -23.39 23.14
N GLN A 648 35.01 -22.67 22.58
CA GLN A 648 33.76 -23.24 22.10
C GLN A 648 33.42 -22.66 20.73
N LEU A 649 32.95 -23.52 19.85
CA LEU A 649 32.37 -23.16 18.56
C LEU A 649 30.90 -23.59 18.54
N VAL A 650 30.03 -22.72 18.05
CA VAL A 650 28.58 -22.96 17.93
C VAL A 650 28.16 -22.63 16.50
N TYR A 651 27.47 -23.58 15.86
CA TYR A 651 26.76 -23.37 14.60
C TYR A 651 25.27 -23.34 14.86
N ALA A 652 24.56 -22.41 14.23
CA ALA A 652 23.11 -22.39 14.22
C ALA A 652 22.59 -22.10 12.80
N ASN A 653 21.55 -22.84 12.39
CA ASN A 653 20.81 -22.63 11.16
C ASN A 653 19.34 -22.32 11.48
N TYR A 654 18.89 -21.13 11.07
CA TYR A 654 17.57 -20.56 11.32
C TYR A 654 16.75 -20.57 10.04
N ASP A 655 15.60 -21.24 10.08
CA ASP A 655 14.60 -21.23 9.02
C ASP A 655 13.28 -20.68 9.55
N ALA A 656 12.55 -19.91 8.75
CA ALA A 656 11.30 -19.29 9.17
C ALA A 656 10.31 -19.13 8.03
N ASN A 657 9.03 -19.31 8.36
CA ASN A 657 7.95 -18.96 7.45
C ASN A 657 7.96 -17.45 7.18
N HIS A 658 7.53 -17.08 5.98
CA HIS A 658 7.38 -15.68 5.61
C HIS A 658 6.37 -14.97 6.50
N ALA A 659 6.72 -13.80 7.02
CA ALA A 659 5.82 -12.97 7.82
C ALA A 659 5.28 -11.82 6.98
N GLN A 660 3.95 -11.63 7.01
CA GLN A 660 3.26 -10.56 6.29
C GLN A 660 2.52 -9.65 7.27
N LEU A 661 2.71 -8.35 7.17
CA LEU A 661 2.02 -7.33 7.96
C LEU A 661 1.64 -6.15 7.06
N GLN A 662 0.37 -6.06 6.67
CA GLN A 662 -0.11 -5.10 5.68
C GLN A 662 0.77 -5.12 4.40
N ASN A 663 1.50 -4.03 4.14
CA ASN A 663 2.38 -3.83 2.99
C ASN A 663 3.85 -4.20 3.29
N LEU A 664 4.11 -4.86 4.42
CA LEU A 664 5.43 -5.31 4.83
C LEU A 664 5.52 -6.82 4.69
N SER A 665 6.54 -7.26 3.94
CA SER A 665 6.88 -8.65 3.69
C SER A 665 8.24 -8.93 4.31
N MET A 666 8.32 -9.86 5.27
CA MET A 666 9.52 -10.13 6.07
C MET A 666 9.93 -11.60 5.94
N GLY A 667 11.21 -11.84 5.61
CA GLY A 667 11.77 -13.18 5.50
C GLY A 667 13.17 -13.30 6.11
N ALA A 668 13.57 -14.53 6.41
CA ALA A 668 14.93 -14.80 6.86
C ALA A 668 15.94 -14.62 5.71
N GLU A 669 17.08 -13.99 6.00
CA GLU A 669 18.21 -13.87 5.07
C GLU A 669 19.51 -14.29 5.78
N GLY A 670 20.43 -14.95 5.08
CA GLY A 670 21.67 -15.43 5.68
C GLY A 670 21.42 -16.38 6.87
N ALA A 671 20.67 -17.46 6.63
CA ALA A 671 20.09 -18.36 7.64
C ALA A 671 21.06 -19.01 8.65
N HIS A 672 22.37 -19.01 8.39
CA HIS A 672 23.36 -19.66 9.25
C HIS A 672 24.23 -18.65 10.01
N SER A 673 24.66 -19.02 11.21
CA SER A 673 25.59 -18.23 12.02
C SER A 673 26.61 -19.12 12.72
N TRP A 674 27.85 -18.65 12.78
CA TRP A 674 28.90 -19.22 13.63
C TRP A 674 29.21 -18.27 14.77
N GLN A 675 29.31 -18.82 15.98
CA GLN A 675 29.76 -18.11 17.17
C GLN A 675 30.95 -18.87 17.77
N SER A 676 32.05 -18.17 18.00
CA SER A 676 33.20 -18.67 18.73
C SER A 676 33.25 -18.01 20.12
N ARG A 677 33.63 -18.77 21.14
CA ARG A 677 33.91 -18.29 22.49
C ARG A 677 35.31 -18.75 22.85
N LEU A 678 36.19 -17.83 23.21
CA LEU A 678 37.53 -18.11 23.72
C LEU A 678 37.64 -17.49 25.10
N GLY A 679 37.96 -18.29 26.11
CA GLY A 679 37.93 -17.79 27.48
C GLY A 679 38.77 -18.58 28.45
N ALA A 680 38.70 -18.16 29.70
CA ALA A 680 39.30 -18.87 30.80
C ALA A 680 38.47 -18.73 32.08
N ARG A 681 38.42 -19.81 32.84
CA ARG A 681 37.74 -19.90 34.13
C ARG A 681 38.76 -20.10 35.25
N PHE A 682 38.54 -19.42 36.37
CA PHE A 682 39.33 -19.54 37.59
C PHE A 682 38.42 -19.97 38.75
N TYR A 683 38.81 -21.02 39.47
CA TYR A 683 38.04 -21.54 40.62
C TYR A 683 38.96 -22.24 41.64
N LEU A 684 38.45 -22.50 42.84
CA LEU A 684 39.18 -23.25 43.89
C LEU A 684 38.87 -24.75 43.81
N ALA A 685 39.87 -25.61 43.62
CA ALA A 685 39.70 -27.06 43.53
C ALA A 685 38.93 -27.64 44.73
N ASP A 686 39.33 -27.25 45.95
CA ASP A 686 38.82 -27.81 47.20
C ASP A 686 37.67 -26.97 47.81
N GLY A 687 37.37 -25.79 47.23
CA GLY A 687 36.32 -24.89 47.74
C GLY A 687 36.66 -24.19 49.07
N LEU A 688 35.74 -23.34 49.55
CA LEU A 688 35.93 -22.48 50.73
C LEU A 688 35.48 -23.11 52.06
N ILE A 689 34.58 -24.11 52.02
CA ILE A 689 34.05 -24.77 53.22
C ILE A 689 34.17 -26.28 53.03
N HIS A 690 34.75 -26.95 54.03
CA HIS A 690 34.95 -28.39 54.07
C HIS A 690 34.10 -29.00 55.19
N SER A 691 32.88 -29.42 54.84
CA SER A 691 31.99 -30.22 55.69
C SER A 691 31.00 -30.99 54.78
N SER A 692 29.81 -31.38 55.25
CA SER A 692 28.73 -31.89 54.36
C SER A 692 28.27 -30.90 53.28
N HIS A 693 28.82 -29.69 53.27
CA HIS A 693 28.56 -28.60 52.34
C HIS A 693 29.90 -28.07 51.78
N THR A 694 30.06 -28.12 50.46
CA THR A 694 31.20 -27.52 49.73
C THR A 694 30.69 -26.29 48.99
N LEU A 695 31.45 -25.19 49.00
CA LEU A 695 31.17 -23.98 48.22
C LEU A 695 32.39 -23.62 47.37
N ARG A 696 32.20 -23.47 46.06
CA ARG A 696 33.25 -23.18 45.08
C ARG A 696 32.95 -21.89 44.32
N PRO A 697 33.59 -20.76 44.67
CA PRO A 697 33.48 -19.55 43.87
C PRO A 697 34.24 -19.72 42.56
N PHE A 698 33.78 -19.03 41.52
CA PHE A 698 34.48 -18.95 40.24
C PHE A 698 34.33 -17.58 39.58
N VAL A 699 35.29 -17.26 38.71
CA VAL A 699 35.22 -16.16 37.76
C VAL A 699 35.60 -16.68 36.38
N GLU A 700 34.90 -16.22 35.35
CA GLU A 700 35.12 -16.60 33.96
C GLU A 700 35.15 -15.34 33.09
N VAL A 701 36.11 -15.28 32.16
CA VAL A 701 36.21 -14.18 31.19
C VAL A 701 36.36 -14.77 29.81
N ASN A 702 35.50 -14.31 28.90
CA ASN A 702 35.32 -14.87 27.57
C ASN A 702 35.31 -13.76 26.52
N TRP A 703 36.00 -13.96 25.40
CA TRP A 703 35.78 -13.22 24.17
C TRP A 703 34.84 -14.02 23.27
N LEU A 704 33.75 -13.37 22.84
CA LEU A 704 32.76 -13.90 21.92
C LEU A 704 32.95 -13.26 20.55
N HIS A 705 32.97 -14.07 19.51
CA HIS A 705 33.07 -13.63 18.13
C HIS A 705 31.94 -14.25 17.28
N GLN A 706 31.27 -13.44 16.47
CA GLN A 706 30.22 -13.89 15.55
C GLN A 706 30.59 -13.59 14.09
N SER A 707 30.52 -14.60 13.23
CA SER A 707 30.97 -14.50 11.83
C SER A 707 30.14 -13.55 10.97
N THR A 708 28.84 -13.42 11.27
CA THR A 708 27.86 -12.71 10.44
C THR A 708 26.84 -12.01 11.32
N ALA A 709 26.60 -10.73 11.05
CA ALA A 709 25.53 -10.00 11.70
C ALA A 709 24.15 -10.54 11.24
N PRO A 710 23.16 -10.65 12.13
CA PRO A 710 21.80 -11.03 11.76
C PRO A 710 21.20 -10.07 10.70
N SER A 711 20.55 -10.63 9.68
CA SER A 711 19.86 -9.88 8.62
C SER A 711 18.41 -10.33 8.40
N VAL A 712 17.63 -9.47 7.78
CA VAL A 712 16.22 -9.68 7.45
C VAL A 712 15.97 -9.16 6.04
N ARG A 713 15.21 -9.94 5.26
CA ARG A 713 14.74 -9.54 3.94
C ARG A 713 13.37 -8.89 4.07
N MET A 714 13.29 -7.60 3.78
CA MET A 714 12.08 -6.81 3.69
C MET A 714 11.63 -6.72 2.22
N GLY A 715 10.80 -7.65 1.76
CA GLY A 715 10.44 -7.76 0.34
C GLY A 715 11.67 -8.02 -0.55
N ALA A 716 12.10 -7.00 -1.30
CA ALA A 716 13.32 -7.06 -2.12
C ALA A 716 14.54 -6.41 -1.45
N VAL A 717 14.36 -5.72 -0.31
CA VAL A 717 15.41 -5.01 0.43
C VAL A 717 16.00 -5.90 1.52
N SER A 718 17.32 -5.85 1.71
CA SER A 718 18.01 -6.52 2.83
C SER A 718 18.43 -5.51 3.90
N MET A 719 18.21 -5.83 5.16
CA MET A 719 18.59 -5.00 6.31
C MET A 719 19.30 -5.84 7.38
N SER A 720 20.20 -5.24 8.15
CA SER A 720 21.06 -5.98 9.08
C SER A 720 21.31 -5.24 10.38
N ALA A 721 21.62 -5.96 11.46
CA ALA A 721 22.10 -5.37 12.70
C ALA A 721 23.54 -4.83 12.54
N ALA A 722 23.86 -3.71 13.18
CA ALA A 722 25.18 -3.10 13.19
C ALA A 722 26.04 -3.60 14.36
N GLY A 723 27.34 -3.73 14.12
CA GLY A 723 28.33 -3.92 15.18
C GLY A 723 28.22 -5.22 15.99
N MET A 724 27.46 -6.24 15.58
CA MET A 724 27.26 -7.49 16.35
C MET A 724 28.39 -8.53 16.21
N ARG A 725 29.66 -8.12 16.13
CA ARG A 725 30.74 -9.06 15.81
C ARG A 725 31.50 -9.56 17.03
N ASP A 726 31.83 -8.69 17.96
CA ASP A 726 32.75 -9.03 19.05
C ASP A 726 32.18 -8.58 20.39
N ALA A 727 32.30 -9.42 21.42
CA ALA A 727 31.90 -9.08 22.78
C ALA A 727 32.82 -9.69 23.83
N LEU A 728 33.00 -8.99 24.94
CA LEU A 728 33.60 -9.49 26.16
C LEU A 728 32.47 -9.92 27.11
N GLU A 729 32.49 -11.19 27.53
CA GLU A 729 31.58 -11.78 28.50
C GLU A 729 32.34 -12.06 29.79
N MET A 730 31.76 -11.65 30.92
CA MET A 730 32.27 -11.95 32.25
C MET A 730 31.20 -12.70 33.03
N LYS A 731 31.60 -13.79 33.69
CA LYS A 731 30.74 -14.53 34.61
C LYS A 731 31.39 -14.60 35.99
N GLY A 732 30.58 -14.53 37.03
CA GLY A 732 31.01 -14.74 38.40
C GLY A 732 29.92 -15.46 39.17
N GLY A 733 30.28 -16.47 39.95
CA GLY A 733 29.29 -17.28 40.63
C GLY A 733 29.86 -18.16 41.72
N VAL A 734 28.98 -18.95 42.31
CA VAL A 734 29.30 -19.95 43.32
C VAL A 734 28.45 -21.19 43.09
N GLY A 735 29.10 -22.36 43.11
CA GLY A 735 28.45 -23.66 43.10
C GLY A 735 28.70 -24.40 44.41
N GLY A 736 27.80 -25.27 44.83
CA GLY A 736 27.98 -26.07 46.03
C GLY A 736 27.07 -27.26 46.18
N TYR A 737 27.48 -28.19 47.04
CA TYR A 737 26.64 -29.32 47.49
C TYR A 737 25.87 -28.91 48.75
N PHE A 738 24.55 -29.10 48.75
CA PHE A 738 23.74 -28.95 49.97
C PHE A 738 23.65 -30.25 50.76
N ASN A 739 23.75 -31.39 50.08
CA ASN A 739 23.87 -32.71 50.70
C ASN A 739 24.52 -33.67 49.69
N ARG A 740 24.52 -34.98 49.98
CA ARG A 740 25.13 -36.00 49.12
C ARG A 740 24.47 -36.16 47.74
N GLN A 741 23.24 -35.68 47.56
CA GLN A 741 22.44 -35.87 46.36
C GLN A 741 22.19 -34.57 45.58
N TRP A 742 22.24 -33.40 46.21
CA TRP A 742 21.86 -32.13 45.61
C TRP A 742 23.03 -31.15 45.51
N GLU A 743 23.24 -30.68 44.28
CA GLU A 743 24.11 -29.57 43.90
C GLU A 743 23.25 -28.38 43.46
N ALA A 744 23.65 -27.15 43.76
CA ALA A 744 23.19 -26.00 43.00
C ALA A 744 24.29 -24.97 42.82
N SER A 745 24.13 -24.17 41.76
CA SER A 745 24.99 -23.05 41.46
C SER A 745 24.18 -21.83 41.08
N ALA A 746 24.72 -20.67 41.41
CA ALA A 746 24.18 -19.38 41.02
C ALA A 746 25.31 -18.53 40.43
N LEU A 747 25.03 -17.89 39.29
CA LEU A 747 25.99 -17.01 38.62
C LEU A 747 25.32 -15.75 38.10
N LEU A 748 26.11 -14.69 38.04
CA LEU A 748 25.83 -13.47 37.29
C LEU A 748 26.67 -13.47 36.02
N VAL A 749 26.06 -13.01 34.93
CA VAL A 749 26.73 -12.86 33.63
C VAL A 749 26.50 -11.46 33.10
N GLY A 750 27.55 -10.84 32.57
CA GLY A 750 27.49 -9.57 31.88
C GLY A 750 28.26 -9.63 30.58
N THR A 751 27.74 -8.97 29.53
CA THR A 751 28.47 -8.82 28.26
C THR A 751 28.56 -7.35 27.86
N THR A 752 29.67 -7.00 27.21
CA THR A 752 29.87 -5.70 26.55
C THR A 752 30.49 -5.96 25.18
N GLY A 753 29.88 -5.42 24.12
CA GLY A 753 30.26 -5.72 22.75
C GLY A 753 30.46 -4.49 21.88
N SER A 754 30.96 -4.74 20.67
CA SER A 754 31.04 -3.74 19.61
C SER A 754 29.66 -3.12 19.34
N GLY A 755 29.63 -1.85 18.92
CA GLY A 755 28.37 -1.14 18.67
C GLY A 755 27.59 -0.73 19.93
N GLY A 756 28.20 -0.77 21.12
CA GLY A 756 27.56 -0.34 22.37
C GLY A 756 26.59 -1.38 22.96
N GLN A 757 26.63 -2.61 22.46
CA GLN A 757 25.84 -3.70 22.99
C GLN A 757 26.25 -4.03 24.41
N ARG A 758 25.25 -4.25 25.26
CA ARG A 758 25.47 -4.66 26.64
C ARG A 758 24.36 -5.58 27.09
N SER A 759 24.72 -6.51 27.94
CA SER A 759 23.74 -7.37 28.58
C SER A 759 24.12 -7.69 30.00
N TYR A 760 23.11 -8.09 30.77
CA TYR A 760 23.29 -8.65 32.09
C TYR A 760 22.21 -9.68 32.36
N GLY A 761 22.53 -10.63 33.20
CA GLY A 761 21.62 -11.71 33.55
C GLY A 761 22.13 -12.52 34.73
N GLY A 762 21.32 -13.49 35.09
CA GLY A 762 21.66 -14.45 36.14
C GLY A 762 21.14 -15.83 35.77
N GLN A 763 21.89 -16.83 36.17
CA GLN A 763 21.49 -18.22 36.05
C GLN A 763 21.49 -18.89 37.42
N VAL A 764 20.53 -19.78 37.61
CA VAL A 764 20.51 -20.76 38.69
C VAL A 764 20.45 -22.15 38.06
N SER A 765 21.28 -23.06 38.54
CA SER A 765 21.31 -24.47 38.14
C SER A 765 21.21 -25.36 39.36
N VAL A 766 20.51 -26.48 39.23
CA VAL A 766 20.36 -27.51 40.25
C VAL A 766 20.64 -28.85 39.62
N VAL A 767 21.35 -29.71 40.34
CA VAL A 767 21.66 -31.06 39.89
C VAL A 767 21.36 -32.08 40.98
N TYR A 768 20.71 -33.18 40.58
CA TYR A 768 20.40 -34.32 41.42
C TYR A 768 21.24 -35.53 41.02
N HIS A 769 21.89 -36.11 42.00
CA HIS A 769 22.69 -37.33 41.92
C HIS A 769 21.93 -38.43 42.68
N TRP A 770 21.76 -39.59 42.02
CA TRP A 770 21.06 -40.73 42.59
C TRP A 770 21.89 -41.48 43.64
#